data_AF-A0A8C1UDW0-F1
#
_entry.id   AF-A0A8C1UDW0-F1
#
_cell.length_a   1.000
_cell.length_b   1.000
_cell.length_c   1.000
_cell.angle_alpha   90.00
_cell.angle_beta   90.00
_cell.angle_gamma   90.00
#
_symmetry.space_group_name_H-M   'P 1'
#
loop_
_entity.id
_entity.type
_entity.pdbx_description
1 polymer ?
#
loop_
_entity_poly.entity_id
_entity_poly.type
_entity_poly.pdbx_seq_one_letter_code
_entity_poly.pdbx_strand_id
1 'polypeptide(L)'
;MADAVSIFMSIGLSEQKAKETLKNEALTSTLKKAIEQAQGLLGSASVDKTAGTLLYNMVTRLKDTNRLSFLTEYIITRKITSELQLSAALDFLKSHPQENLDRLEFEIACGVGVVVTPEQIEDAVELIIRKYKDQLLAERYRFNMGILMGEARTALKWADGKIVKNEVDMQVLHLLGPKTEADLEKKPKAAKPKAAEKDVKIEQVSVENGKTQTFGKSLMEQLRGEALKFHKPGENYKTEGYVVTPNTMNLLKKHLEETGGQVRTRFPPEPNGILHIGHAKAINFNFGFAKANNGICFLRYDDTNPEKEEEKYFTAIREMVEWLGEGHAYVCHQRGEELKGHNVPPSPWRERPVEESLILFDRMRKGMFAEGEVTLRMKMVMEDGKMDPVAYRIKYTPHHRTGDTWCIYPTYDYTHCLCDSIENITHSLCTKEFQSRRSSYFWLCNALDVYCPVQWEYGRLNLTYTVVSKRKIIKLVETGIVRDWDDPRLFTLTALRRRGFPPQAINNFCARVGVTVAQTTMEPHLLEACVREVLNDTAPRAMAVLEPLKVTITNLPTNKEVRVPDFPANEAKGSHVVPFSKTIFIEKSDFREVMEKGYKRLTPDQPVGLRHAGYIISVQRVIKDGCGNVCELEVTCASSDSVEKPKAFIQWVSDPLQCEVRLYERLFLHKNPEDPAEVPAGFLTDINPYSLTVIESALVDRSVGKSKVFDKFQFERVGYFSVDPDSTSEKLVFNRTVTLKEDPGKI
;
A
#
# COMPACT_ATOMS: atom_id res chain seq x y z
N MET A 1 30.61 11.51 -45.29
CA MET A 1 29.95 12.49 -44.39
C MET A 1 28.62 11.97 -43.83
N ALA A 2 27.59 11.72 -44.64
CA ALA A 2 26.24 11.34 -44.17
C ALA A 2 26.22 10.19 -43.13
N ASP A 3 26.95 9.12 -43.39
CA ASP A 3 27.16 7.98 -42.48
C ASP A 3 27.55 8.39 -41.04
N ALA A 4 28.57 9.23 -40.89
CA ALA A 4 29.03 9.68 -39.58
C ALA A 4 28.04 10.61 -38.86
N VAL A 5 27.17 11.33 -39.58
CA VAL A 5 26.05 12.09 -38.98
C VAL A 5 25.04 11.11 -38.39
N SER A 6 24.71 10.04 -39.12
CA SER A 6 23.78 8.98 -38.65
C SER A 6 24.28 8.31 -37.37
N ILE A 7 25.57 7.93 -37.32
CA ILE A 7 26.22 7.34 -36.14
C ILE A 7 26.19 8.29 -34.93
N PHE A 8 26.31 9.60 -35.14
CA PHE A 8 26.24 10.59 -34.06
C PHE A 8 24.80 10.90 -33.62
N MET A 9 23.81 10.79 -34.51
CA MET A 9 22.40 10.94 -34.17
C MET A 9 21.81 9.69 -33.46
N SER A 10 22.29 8.49 -33.77
CA SER A 10 21.82 7.25 -33.11
C SER A 10 22.16 7.24 -31.62
N ILE A 11 23.33 7.77 -31.23
CA ILE A 11 23.73 7.97 -29.82
C ILE A 11 23.07 9.18 -29.14
N GLY A 12 22.14 9.87 -29.81
CA GLY A 12 21.28 10.90 -29.19
C GLY A 12 21.64 12.37 -29.47
N LEU A 13 22.66 12.66 -30.27
CA LEU A 13 22.99 14.05 -30.61
C LEU A 13 22.01 14.63 -31.64
N SER A 14 21.72 15.94 -31.54
CA SER A 14 20.95 16.62 -32.57
C SER A 14 21.74 16.72 -33.88
N GLU A 15 21.04 16.77 -35.02
CA GLU A 15 21.68 16.85 -36.34
C GLU A 15 22.64 18.05 -36.46
N GLN A 16 22.28 19.19 -35.89
CA GLN A 16 23.16 20.37 -35.79
C GLN A 16 24.44 20.03 -35.02
N LYS A 17 24.34 19.45 -33.82
CA LYS A 17 25.49 19.18 -32.95
C LYS A 17 26.38 18.06 -33.51
N ALA A 18 25.80 17.11 -34.25
CA ALA A 18 26.54 16.13 -35.05
C ALA A 18 27.35 16.81 -36.18
N LYS A 19 26.73 17.70 -36.96
CA LYS A 19 27.40 18.49 -38.02
C LYS A 19 28.48 19.43 -37.47
N GLU A 20 28.30 19.99 -36.27
CA GLU A 20 29.32 20.79 -35.59
C GLU A 20 30.49 19.92 -35.10
N THR A 21 30.20 18.77 -34.49
CA THR A 21 31.21 17.81 -34.02
C THR A 21 32.11 17.32 -35.16
N LEU A 22 31.55 17.07 -36.35
CA LEU A 22 32.29 16.67 -37.55
C LEU A 22 33.29 17.72 -38.07
N LYS A 23 33.21 18.98 -37.63
CA LYS A 23 34.22 20.00 -37.97
C LYS A 23 35.49 19.89 -37.11
N ASN A 24 35.46 19.08 -36.05
CA ASN A 24 36.60 18.78 -35.21
C ASN A 24 37.01 17.31 -35.44
N GLU A 25 38.04 17.12 -36.25
CA GLU A 25 38.52 15.79 -36.67
C GLU A 25 39.03 14.95 -35.49
N ALA A 26 39.74 15.58 -34.55
CA ALA A 26 40.25 14.92 -33.35
C ALA A 26 39.10 14.44 -32.44
N LEU A 27 38.11 15.29 -32.19
CA LEU A 27 36.92 14.94 -31.42
C LEU A 27 36.11 13.84 -32.12
N THR A 28 35.95 13.94 -33.44
CA THR A 28 35.27 12.94 -34.28
C THR A 28 35.96 11.58 -34.22
N SER A 29 37.29 11.54 -34.30
CA SER A 29 38.09 10.31 -34.23
C SER A 29 37.96 9.63 -32.87
N THR A 30 38.10 10.38 -31.78
CA THR A 30 37.97 9.84 -30.40
C THR A 30 36.53 9.41 -30.11
N LEU A 31 35.53 10.12 -30.60
CA LEU A 31 34.11 9.78 -30.40
C LEU A 31 33.74 8.49 -31.14
N LYS A 32 34.21 8.30 -32.37
CA LYS A 32 34.04 7.03 -33.10
C LYS A 32 34.64 5.85 -32.34
N LYS A 33 35.89 5.98 -31.87
CA LYS A 33 36.55 4.93 -31.06
C LYS A 33 35.77 4.58 -29.79
N ALA A 34 35.21 5.57 -29.10
CA ALA A 34 34.36 5.33 -27.92
C ALA A 34 33.05 4.58 -28.28
N ILE A 35 32.43 4.91 -29.42
CA ILE A 35 31.22 4.22 -29.91
C ILE A 35 31.56 2.78 -30.34
N GLU A 36 32.66 2.57 -31.05
CA GLU A 36 33.14 1.25 -31.48
C GLU A 36 33.45 0.35 -30.27
N GLN A 37 34.12 0.89 -29.24
CA GLN A 37 34.35 0.20 -27.97
C GLN A 37 33.04 -0.11 -27.23
N ALA A 38 32.10 0.85 -27.17
CA ALA A 38 30.80 0.65 -26.55
C ALA A 38 29.97 -0.44 -27.24
N GLN A 39 29.99 -0.49 -28.58
CA GLN A 39 29.34 -1.54 -29.36
C GLN A 39 30.02 -2.90 -29.14
N GLY A 40 31.35 -2.95 -29.08
CA GLY A 40 32.09 -4.17 -28.74
C GLY A 40 31.75 -4.76 -27.37
N LEU A 41 31.40 -3.91 -26.38
CA LEU A 41 30.95 -4.33 -25.05
C LEU A 41 29.46 -4.71 -24.99
N LEU A 42 28.62 -4.15 -25.87
CA LEU A 42 27.17 -4.43 -25.94
C LEU A 42 26.80 -5.58 -26.89
N GLY A 43 27.72 -6.00 -27.77
CA GLY A 43 27.49 -7.05 -28.77
C GLY A 43 26.46 -6.62 -29.81
N SER A 44 25.25 -7.19 -29.73
CA SER A 44 24.14 -6.88 -30.65
C SER A 44 23.19 -5.78 -30.14
N ALA A 45 23.34 -5.31 -28.91
CA ALA A 45 22.53 -4.21 -28.38
C ALA A 45 23.06 -2.84 -28.82
N SER A 46 22.16 -1.91 -29.15
CA SER A 46 22.52 -0.53 -29.49
C SER A 46 22.82 0.30 -28.24
N VAL A 47 23.74 1.26 -28.38
CA VAL A 47 24.02 2.27 -27.34
C VAL A 47 22.77 3.14 -27.15
N ASP A 48 22.24 3.21 -25.93
CA ASP A 48 21.09 4.07 -25.63
C ASP A 48 21.47 5.56 -25.63
N LYS A 49 20.51 6.45 -25.90
CA LYS A 49 20.75 7.89 -26.07
C LYS A 49 21.29 8.59 -24.80
N THR A 50 21.07 8.02 -23.62
CA THR A 50 21.58 8.54 -22.34
C THR A 50 23.06 8.20 -22.20
N ALA A 51 23.41 6.91 -22.37
CA ALA A 51 24.79 6.46 -22.41
C ALA A 51 25.57 7.16 -23.54
N GLY A 52 24.97 7.32 -24.72
CA GLY A 52 25.54 8.05 -25.85
C GLY A 52 25.83 9.52 -25.57
N THR A 53 24.92 10.21 -24.85
CA THR A 53 25.16 11.58 -24.39
C THR A 53 26.31 11.66 -23.38
N LEU A 54 26.42 10.68 -22.46
CA LEU A 54 27.54 10.59 -21.52
C LEU A 54 28.86 10.28 -22.24
N LEU A 55 28.89 9.42 -23.24
CA LEU A 55 30.08 9.18 -24.08
C LEU A 55 30.53 10.45 -24.80
N TYR A 56 29.59 11.26 -25.31
CA TYR A 56 29.91 12.55 -25.93
C TYR A 56 30.50 13.56 -24.93
N ASN A 57 29.88 13.69 -23.76
CA ASN A 57 30.34 14.59 -22.70
C ASN A 57 31.69 14.13 -22.11
N MET A 58 31.93 12.81 -22.05
CA MET A 58 33.23 12.23 -21.72
C MET A 58 34.28 12.64 -22.76
N VAL A 59 34.06 12.33 -24.03
CA VAL A 59 35.03 12.55 -25.12
C VAL A 59 35.34 14.03 -25.35
N THR A 60 34.40 14.94 -25.08
CA THR A 60 34.63 16.40 -25.14
C THR A 60 35.43 16.95 -23.94
N ARG A 61 35.56 16.20 -22.84
CA ARG A 61 36.18 16.66 -21.57
C ARG A 61 37.42 15.87 -21.15
N LEU A 62 37.60 14.66 -21.68
CA LEU A 62 38.70 13.75 -21.38
C LEU A 62 40.00 14.19 -22.10
N LYS A 63 41.05 14.48 -21.32
CA LYS A 63 42.37 14.86 -21.85
C LYS A 63 43.33 13.66 -22.01
N ASP A 64 43.17 12.64 -21.18
CA ASP A 64 43.97 11.40 -21.23
C ASP A 64 43.22 10.34 -22.06
N THR A 65 43.67 10.13 -23.31
CA THR A 65 43.08 9.13 -24.21
C THR A 65 43.30 7.70 -23.76
N ASN A 66 44.25 7.42 -22.85
CA ASN A 66 44.53 6.07 -22.37
C ASN A 66 43.44 5.56 -21.43
N ARG A 67 42.65 6.46 -20.83
CA ARG A 67 41.48 6.12 -19.98
C ARG A 67 40.17 6.00 -20.74
N LEU A 68 40.17 6.20 -22.07
CA LEU A 68 38.95 6.17 -22.90
C LEU A 68 38.19 4.85 -22.75
N SER A 69 38.90 3.72 -22.88
CA SER A 69 38.32 2.38 -22.76
C SER A 69 37.73 2.14 -21.36
N PHE A 70 38.42 2.60 -20.32
CA PHE A 70 38.02 2.43 -18.92
C PHE A 70 36.73 3.19 -18.59
N LEU A 71 36.63 4.47 -18.96
CA LEU A 71 35.37 5.21 -18.75
C LEU A 71 34.23 4.70 -19.64
N THR A 72 34.54 4.23 -20.85
CA THR A 72 33.55 3.59 -21.74
C THR A 72 32.96 2.32 -21.09
N GLU A 73 33.79 1.47 -20.47
CA GLU A 73 33.34 0.31 -19.67
C GLU A 73 32.34 0.74 -18.59
N TYR A 74 32.62 1.79 -17.81
CA TYR A 74 31.78 2.22 -16.69
C TYR A 74 30.46 2.90 -17.13
N ILE A 75 30.45 3.63 -18.25
CA ILE A 75 29.21 4.21 -18.80
C ILE A 75 28.31 3.10 -19.36
N ILE A 76 28.88 2.14 -20.10
CA ILE A 76 28.13 1.08 -20.78
C ILE A 76 27.65 -0.02 -19.83
N THR A 77 28.43 -0.35 -18.79
CA THR A 77 27.96 -1.21 -17.68
C THR A 77 26.99 -0.49 -16.72
N ARG A 78 26.63 0.78 -17.00
CA ARG A 78 25.74 1.62 -16.19
C ARG A 78 26.19 1.80 -14.73
N LYS A 79 27.50 1.80 -14.51
CA LYS A 79 28.13 2.22 -13.25
C LYS A 79 28.18 3.75 -13.12
N ILE A 80 28.37 4.45 -14.24
CA ILE A 80 28.25 5.90 -14.38
C ILE A 80 27.01 6.19 -15.23
N THR A 81 25.98 6.77 -14.63
CA THR A 81 24.67 7.02 -15.26
C THR A 81 24.28 8.49 -15.30
N SER A 82 25.08 9.39 -14.70
CA SER A 82 24.82 10.82 -14.63
C SER A 82 26.04 11.67 -14.99
N GLU A 83 25.79 12.89 -15.49
CA GLU A 83 26.82 13.87 -15.83
C GLU A 83 27.67 14.27 -14.60
N LEU A 84 27.14 14.12 -13.38
CA LEU A 84 27.86 14.44 -12.15
C LEU A 84 28.83 13.32 -11.74
N GLN A 85 28.42 12.05 -11.81
CA GLN A 85 29.34 10.91 -11.63
C GLN A 85 30.45 10.94 -12.70
N LEU A 86 30.08 11.26 -13.97
CA LEU A 86 31.06 11.46 -15.05
C LEU A 86 32.00 12.64 -14.77
N SER A 87 31.50 13.74 -14.20
CA SER A 87 32.35 14.87 -13.81
C SER A 87 33.34 14.48 -12.72
N ALA A 88 32.87 13.81 -11.67
CA ALA A 88 33.72 13.31 -10.60
C ALA A 88 34.78 12.31 -11.11
N ALA A 89 34.42 11.41 -12.04
CA ALA A 89 35.35 10.49 -12.68
C ALA A 89 36.42 11.21 -13.51
N LEU A 90 36.02 12.23 -14.28
CA LEU A 90 36.94 13.06 -15.05
C LEU A 90 37.87 13.90 -14.15
N ASP A 91 37.42 14.31 -12.96
CA ASP A 91 38.24 15.07 -12.02
C ASP A 91 39.16 14.16 -11.19
N PHE A 92 38.71 12.96 -10.80
CA PHE A 92 39.53 11.94 -10.17
C PHE A 92 40.68 11.48 -11.07
N LEU A 93 40.42 11.25 -12.36
CA LEU A 93 41.45 10.86 -13.34
C LEU A 93 42.45 11.98 -13.66
N LYS A 94 42.10 13.26 -13.43
CA LYS A 94 43.06 14.38 -13.51
C LYS A 94 43.99 14.44 -12.30
N SER A 95 43.50 14.08 -11.11
CA SER A 95 44.30 14.06 -9.88
C SER A 95 45.15 12.79 -9.73
N HIS A 96 44.79 11.69 -10.40
CA HIS A 96 45.47 10.40 -10.31
C HIS A 96 46.07 9.95 -11.67
N PRO A 97 47.21 10.55 -12.10
CA PRO A 97 47.86 10.23 -13.37
C PRO A 97 48.62 8.90 -13.37
N GLN A 98 48.70 8.17 -12.24
CA GLN A 98 49.40 6.89 -12.15
C GLN A 98 48.65 5.79 -12.93
N GLU A 99 49.35 4.96 -13.70
CA GLU A 99 48.70 3.95 -14.57
C GLU A 99 47.81 2.99 -13.78
N ASN A 100 48.32 2.48 -12.65
CA ASN A 100 47.57 1.66 -11.70
C ASN A 100 46.58 2.52 -10.91
N LEU A 101 45.30 2.45 -11.28
CA LEU A 101 44.20 3.10 -10.57
C LEU A 101 43.57 2.11 -9.56
N ASP A 102 43.38 2.52 -8.31
CA ASP A 102 42.53 1.76 -7.40
C ASP A 102 41.07 1.86 -7.87
N ARG A 103 40.47 0.71 -8.21
CA ARG A 103 39.08 0.64 -8.69
C ARG A 103 38.08 0.96 -7.59
N LEU A 104 38.35 0.60 -6.34
CA LEU A 104 37.45 0.84 -5.20
C LEU A 104 37.48 2.32 -4.80
N GLU A 105 38.65 2.94 -4.74
CA GLU A 105 38.78 4.38 -4.48
C GLU A 105 38.07 5.20 -5.59
N PHE A 106 38.30 4.84 -6.86
CA PHE A 106 37.60 5.44 -7.99
C PHE A 106 36.07 5.28 -7.89
N GLU A 107 35.57 4.08 -7.62
CA GLU A 107 34.13 3.82 -7.49
C GLU A 107 33.49 4.64 -6.36
N ILE A 108 34.13 4.72 -5.19
CA ILE A 108 33.66 5.53 -4.06
C ILE A 108 33.68 7.03 -4.39
N ALA A 109 34.80 7.55 -4.94
CA ALA A 109 34.94 8.96 -5.28
C ALA A 109 33.94 9.42 -6.34
N CYS A 110 33.59 8.53 -7.27
CA CYS A 110 32.66 8.77 -8.37
C CYS A 110 31.19 8.47 -8.02
N GLY A 111 30.89 7.91 -6.84
CA GLY A 111 29.53 7.55 -6.46
C GLY A 111 28.94 6.39 -7.28
N VAL A 112 29.78 5.45 -7.71
CA VAL A 112 29.34 4.23 -8.39
C VAL A 112 28.58 3.36 -7.39
N GLY A 113 27.44 2.80 -7.82
CA GLY A 113 26.56 2.01 -6.96
C GLY A 113 25.74 2.82 -5.95
N VAL A 114 25.96 4.14 -5.82
CA VAL A 114 25.12 5.00 -4.99
C VAL A 114 23.81 5.31 -5.72
N VAL A 115 22.71 4.84 -5.14
CA VAL A 115 21.35 5.15 -5.59
C VAL A 115 20.71 6.06 -4.54
N VAL A 116 20.33 7.28 -4.93
CA VAL A 116 19.53 8.17 -4.09
C VAL A 116 18.05 7.90 -4.36
N THR A 117 17.27 7.59 -3.32
CA THR A 117 15.82 7.33 -3.48
C THR A 117 15.00 8.63 -3.39
N PRO A 118 13.74 8.65 -3.90
CA PRO A 118 12.84 9.79 -3.72
C PRO A 118 12.64 10.15 -2.25
N GLU A 119 12.47 9.15 -1.38
CA GLU A 119 12.30 9.35 0.07
C GLU A 119 13.50 10.04 0.71
N GLN A 120 14.73 9.72 0.29
CA GLN A 120 15.93 10.43 0.76
C GLN A 120 15.98 11.90 0.31
N ILE A 121 15.37 12.23 -0.84
CA ILE A 121 15.23 13.61 -1.32
C ILE A 121 14.15 14.34 -0.51
N GLU A 122 13.01 13.69 -0.27
CA GLU A 122 11.90 14.18 0.56
C GLU A 122 12.38 14.52 1.99
N ASP A 123 13.04 13.59 2.69
CA ASP A 123 13.61 13.76 4.04
C ASP A 123 14.61 14.94 4.10
N ALA A 124 15.53 15.03 3.14
CA ALA A 124 16.57 16.06 3.12
C ALA A 124 15.97 17.45 2.82
N VAL A 125 14.99 17.52 1.93
CA VAL A 125 14.29 18.77 1.61
C VAL A 125 13.42 19.21 2.79
N GLU A 126 12.73 18.30 3.49
CA GLU A 126 11.93 18.65 4.69
C GLU A 126 12.84 19.23 5.79
N LEU A 127 13.99 18.60 6.05
CA LEU A 127 14.94 19.07 7.06
C LEU A 127 15.47 20.48 6.75
N ILE A 128 15.75 20.78 5.48
CA ILE A 128 16.22 22.10 5.04
C ILE A 128 15.07 23.13 5.08
N ILE A 129 13.85 22.78 4.65
CA ILE A 129 12.68 23.66 4.74
C ILE A 129 12.34 23.96 6.20
N ARG A 130 12.43 22.96 7.09
CA ARG A 130 12.25 23.10 8.54
C ARG A 130 13.27 24.04 9.16
N LYS A 131 14.54 24.00 8.72
CA LYS A 131 15.60 24.94 9.12
C LYS A 131 15.31 26.39 8.68
N TYR A 132 14.65 26.60 7.54
CA TYR A 132 14.33 27.93 7.00
C TYR A 132 12.86 28.35 7.21
N LYS A 133 12.06 27.58 7.95
CA LYS A 133 10.59 27.68 7.99
C LYS A 133 10.08 29.08 8.29
N ASP A 134 10.62 29.75 9.30
CA ASP A 134 10.13 31.08 9.72
C ASP A 134 10.48 32.16 8.69
N GLN A 135 11.63 32.04 8.00
CA GLN A 135 12.03 32.92 6.91
C GLN A 135 11.19 32.67 5.65
N LEU A 136 10.87 31.40 5.36
CA LEU A 136 9.98 31.02 4.27
C LEU A 136 8.55 31.55 4.50
N LEU A 137 8.02 31.45 5.72
CA LEU A 137 6.70 31.98 6.05
C LEU A 137 6.66 33.52 6.00
N ALA A 138 7.74 34.20 6.43
CA ALA A 138 7.82 35.67 6.45
C ALA A 138 8.08 36.30 5.06
N GLU A 139 8.95 35.69 4.24
CA GLU A 139 9.27 36.22 2.90
C GLU A 139 8.44 35.58 1.77
N ARG A 140 7.73 34.48 2.04
CA ARG A 140 7.02 33.65 1.04
C ARG A 140 7.90 33.39 -0.19
N TYR A 141 7.41 33.62 -1.40
CA TYR A 141 8.15 33.38 -2.63
C TYR A 141 9.17 34.49 -2.96
N ARG A 142 9.31 35.52 -2.10
CA ARG A 142 10.42 36.50 -2.16
C ARG A 142 11.71 35.98 -1.51
N PHE A 143 11.65 34.82 -0.83
CA PHE A 143 12.81 34.08 -0.31
C PHE A 143 13.68 33.51 -1.44
N ASN A 144 15.00 33.42 -1.22
CA ASN A 144 15.93 32.86 -2.20
C ASN A 144 15.91 31.32 -2.18
N MET A 145 15.00 30.70 -2.95
CA MET A 145 14.91 29.23 -3.11
C MET A 145 16.21 28.58 -3.61
N GLY A 146 17.15 29.35 -4.18
CA GLY A 146 18.50 28.89 -4.51
C GLY A 146 19.31 28.42 -3.29
N ILE A 147 18.98 28.89 -2.07
CA ILE A 147 19.60 28.42 -0.82
C ILE A 147 19.17 26.97 -0.54
N LEU A 148 17.87 26.68 -0.60
CA LEU A 148 17.32 25.33 -0.39
C LEU A 148 17.94 24.34 -1.40
N MET A 149 17.99 24.74 -2.67
CA MET A 149 18.61 23.98 -3.75
C MET A 149 20.12 23.78 -3.58
N GLY A 150 20.82 24.74 -2.98
CA GLY A 150 22.25 24.64 -2.67
C GLY A 150 22.50 23.60 -1.59
N GLU A 151 21.81 23.73 -0.45
CA GLU A 151 21.98 22.80 0.68
C GLU A 151 21.52 21.38 0.33
N ALA A 152 20.42 21.22 -0.41
CA ALA A 152 19.93 19.90 -0.82
C ALA A 152 20.94 19.19 -1.75
N ARG A 153 21.62 19.93 -2.62
CA ARG A 153 22.73 19.40 -3.46
C ARG A 153 24.00 19.13 -2.67
N THR A 154 24.22 19.82 -1.54
CA THR A 154 25.33 19.52 -0.63
C THR A 154 25.06 18.25 0.18
N ALA A 155 23.85 18.08 0.70
CA ALA A 155 23.44 16.89 1.43
C ALA A 155 23.37 15.65 0.53
N LEU A 156 22.76 15.77 -0.65
CA LEU A 156 22.54 14.68 -1.60
C LEU A 156 23.36 14.88 -2.86
N LYS A 157 24.70 14.82 -2.72
CA LYS A 157 25.67 15.03 -3.81
C LYS A 157 25.24 14.38 -5.13
N TRP A 158 24.83 13.11 -5.10
CA TRP A 158 24.56 12.30 -6.31
C TRP A 158 23.10 12.33 -6.79
N ALA A 159 22.21 13.13 -6.20
CA ALA A 159 20.82 13.21 -6.61
C ALA A 159 20.63 13.95 -7.95
N ASP A 160 19.58 13.58 -8.70
CA ASP A 160 19.20 14.32 -9.90
C ASP A 160 18.71 15.72 -9.52
N GLY A 161 19.44 16.74 -9.97
CA GLY A 161 19.20 18.14 -9.64
C GLY A 161 17.91 18.75 -10.19
N LYS A 162 17.14 18.01 -11.01
CA LYS A 162 15.75 18.31 -11.42
C LYS A 162 14.75 17.64 -10.47
N ILE A 163 15.00 16.40 -10.03
CA ILE A 163 14.14 15.73 -9.01
C ILE A 163 14.20 16.52 -7.70
N VAL A 164 15.40 16.86 -7.22
CA VAL A 164 15.60 17.72 -6.03
C VAL A 164 14.88 19.07 -6.20
N LYS A 165 14.87 19.64 -7.41
CA LYS A 165 14.15 20.89 -7.66
C LYS A 165 12.64 20.71 -7.55
N ASN A 166 12.08 19.68 -8.19
CA ASN A 166 10.65 19.41 -8.14
C ASN A 166 10.19 19.22 -6.69
N GLU A 167 10.97 18.53 -5.86
CA GLU A 167 10.65 18.29 -4.45
C GLU A 167 10.67 19.60 -3.64
N VAL A 168 11.70 20.44 -3.81
CA VAL A 168 11.77 21.78 -3.19
C VAL A 168 10.59 22.65 -3.63
N ASP A 169 10.28 22.71 -4.93
CA ASP A 169 9.16 23.50 -5.45
C ASP A 169 7.80 22.99 -4.89
N MET A 170 7.64 21.67 -4.69
CA MET A 170 6.42 21.06 -4.15
C MET A 170 6.26 21.26 -2.63
N GLN A 171 7.28 20.98 -1.82
CA GLN A 171 7.18 21.17 -0.37
C GLN A 171 7.06 22.67 0.00
N VAL A 172 7.68 23.57 -0.75
CA VAL A 172 7.47 25.02 -0.61
C VAL A 172 6.04 25.42 -1.00
N LEU A 173 5.44 24.82 -2.05
CA LEU A 173 4.03 25.02 -2.38
C LEU A 173 3.09 24.51 -1.28
N HIS A 174 3.39 23.35 -0.68
CA HIS A 174 2.62 22.82 0.46
C HIS A 174 2.73 23.71 1.70
N LEU A 175 3.90 24.28 1.99
CA LEU A 175 4.12 25.18 3.14
C LEU A 175 3.49 26.57 2.96
N LEU A 176 3.55 27.14 1.76
CA LEU A 176 3.15 28.53 1.50
C LEU A 176 1.76 28.68 0.87
N GLY A 177 1.20 27.64 0.26
CA GLY A 177 0.07 27.77 -0.65
C GLY A 177 0.46 28.51 -1.95
N PRO A 178 -0.51 28.85 -2.82
CA PRO A 178 -0.26 29.42 -4.14
C PRO A 178 0.47 30.78 -4.10
N LYS A 179 1.07 31.16 -5.24
CA LYS A 179 1.69 32.49 -5.43
C LYS A 179 0.62 33.57 -5.51
N THR A 180 0.75 34.59 -4.67
CA THR A 180 -0.12 35.77 -4.65
C THR A 180 0.41 36.89 -5.55
N GLU A 181 -0.39 37.92 -5.86
CA GLU A 181 0.12 39.09 -6.59
C GLU A 181 1.22 39.83 -5.80
N ALA A 182 1.12 39.85 -4.47
CA ALA A 182 2.17 40.38 -3.60
C ALA A 182 3.49 39.58 -3.70
N ASP A 183 3.45 38.27 -3.97
CA ASP A 183 4.65 37.48 -4.24
C ASP A 183 5.36 37.90 -5.55
N LEU A 184 4.64 38.53 -6.49
CA LEU A 184 5.15 38.97 -7.80
C LEU A 184 5.68 40.42 -7.80
N GLU A 185 5.33 41.22 -6.78
CA GLU A 185 5.89 42.55 -6.58
C GLU A 185 7.41 42.49 -6.36
N LYS A 186 8.15 43.35 -7.06
CA LYS A 186 9.61 43.38 -7.01
C LYS A 186 10.08 44.16 -5.77
N LYS A 187 10.89 43.52 -4.91
CA LYS A 187 11.65 44.20 -3.84
C LYS A 187 12.31 45.50 -4.36
N PRO A 188 12.33 46.60 -3.60
CA PRO A 188 13.03 47.82 -3.97
C PRO A 188 14.48 47.55 -4.38
N LYS A 189 14.92 48.08 -5.52
CA LYS A 189 16.20 47.72 -6.13
C LYS A 189 17.37 48.49 -5.53
N ALA A 190 18.33 47.75 -4.97
CA ALA A 190 19.74 48.14 -5.07
C ALA A 190 20.22 48.01 -6.54
N ALA A 191 21.28 48.73 -6.91
CA ALA A 191 21.68 48.90 -8.31
C ALA A 191 22.24 47.61 -8.97
N LYS A 192 22.16 47.57 -10.31
CA LYS A 192 22.52 46.42 -11.18
C LYS A 192 23.63 46.77 -12.17
N PRO A 193 24.43 45.77 -12.59
CA PRO A 193 24.80 45.62 -14.00
C PRO A 193 23.83 44.72 -14.81
N LYS A 194 23.92 44.78 -16.15
CA LYS A 194 23.21 43.92 -17.14
C LYS A 194 24.19 42.82 -17.64
N ALA A 195 23.86 41.79 -18.43
CA ALA A 195 22.65 41.30 -19.13
C ALA A 195 22.69 39.72 -19.11
N ALA A 196 21.89 38.90 -19.80
CA ALA A 196 20.89 39.06 -20.87
C ALA A 196 19.81 37.95 -20.80
N GLU A 197 18.82 37.97 -21.70
CA GLU A 197 17.66 37.08 -21.74
C GLU A 197 17.79 35.94 -22.77
N LYS A 198 16.98 34.88 -22.62
CA LYS A 198 16.55 33.98 -23.72
C LYS A 198 15.32 33.17 -23.31
N ASP A 199 14.43 32.93 -24.27
CA ASP A 199 13.14 32.27 -24.09
C ASP A 199 13.23 30.76 -23.84
N VAL A 200 12.19 30.20 -23.21
CA VAL A 200 11.99 28.76 -23.05
C VAL A 200 10.66 28.36 -23.69
N LYS A 201 10.73 27.57 -24.77
CA LYS A 201 9.57 26.80 -25.26
C LYS A 201 9.40 25.54 -24.40
N ILE A 202 8.15 25.14 -24.19
CA ILE A 202 7.81 23.85 -23.58
C ILE A 202 7.48 22.88 -24.71
N GLU A 203 8.26 21.82 -24.86
CA GLU A 203 7.95 20.69 -25.73
C GLU A 203 7.59 19.47 -24.87
N GLN A 204 6.51 18.79 -25.22
CA GLN A 204 6.09 17.54 -24.58
C GLN A 204 6.86 16.37 -25.20
N VAL A 205 7.39 15.47 -24.37
CA VAL A 205 8.03 14.23 -24.82
C VAL A 205 7.18 13.04 -24.35
N SER A 206 6.54 12.37 -25.31
CA SER A 206 5.91 11.07 -25.12
C SER A 206 6.96 9.97 -25.03
N VAL A 207 6.83 9.06 -24.07
CA VAL A 207 7.70 7.87 -23.94
C VAL A 207 6.89 6.62 -24.26
N GLU A 208 7.02 6.13 -25.48
CA GLU A 208 6.61 4.75 -25.80
C GLU A 208 7.62 3.77 -25.20
N ASN A 209 7.13 2.62 -24.71
CA ASN A 209 7.99 1.49 -24.32
C ASN A 209 7.46 0.18 -24.91
N GLY A 210 8.38 -0.59 -25.50
CA GLY A 210 8.08 -1.84 -26.19
C GLY A 210 7.69 -2.99 -25.26
N LYS A 211 7.05 -4.02 -25.85
CA LYS A 211 6.59 -5.23 -25.15
C LYS A 211 7.75 -6.22 -24.93
N THR A 212 7.78 -6.89 -23.78
CA THR A 212 7.84 -8.37 -23.76
C THR A 212 7.44 -9.00 -22.42
N GLN A 213 6.78 -10.18 -22.54
CA GLN A 213 6.60 -11.26 -21.58
C GLN A 213 5.84 -11.00 -20.26
N THR A 214 5.24 -12.08 -19.76
CA THR A 214 4.15 -12.07 -18.77
C THR A 214 4.55 -12.69 -17.45
N PHE A 215 4.94 -11.85 -16.50
CA PHE A 215 4.65 -12.07 -15.08
C PHE A 215 3.62 -11.01 -14.63
N GLY A 216 2.90 -11.27 -13.55
CA GLY A 216 1.84 -10.37 -13.07
C GLY A 216 2.40 -8.99 -12.70
N LYS A 217 1.92 -7.93 -13.37
CA LYS A 217 2.32 -6.54 -13.09
C LYS A 217 2.18 -6.22 -11.61
N SER A 218 3.18 -5.55 -11.04
CA SER A 218 3.13 -5.08 -9.65
C SER A 218 1.98 -4.09 -9.44
N LEU A 219 1.50 -3.97 -8.20
CA LEU A 219 0.42 -3.03 -7.85
C LEU A 219 0.72 -1.61 -8.35
N MET A 220 1.96 -1.15 -8.19
CA MET A 220 2.38 0.20 -8.60
C MET A 220 2.33 0.40 -10.13
N GLU A 221 2.54 -0.64 -10.93
CA GLU A 221 2.43 -0.59 -12.39
C GLU A 221 0.98 -0.71 -12.88
N GLN A 222 0.12 -1.40 -12.13
CA GLN A 222 -1.33 -1.43 -12.38
C GLN A 222 -1.99 -0.08 -12.09
N LEU A 223 -1.48 0.67 -11.10
CA LEU A 223 -2.05 1.93 -10.62
C LEU A 223 -1.48 3.20 -11.29
N ARG A 224 -0.60 3.09 -12.30
CA ARG A 224 -0.22 4.25 -13.13
C ARG A 224 -1.44 4.71 -13.94
N GLY A 225 -1.69 6.03 -13.99
CA GLY A 225 -2.86 6.62 -14.65
C GLY A 225 -3.01 6.20 -16.12
N GLU A 226 -1.89 6.02 -16.83
CA GLU A 226 -1.83 5.54 -18.21
C GLU A 226 -2.37 4.11 -18.38
N ALA A 227 -2.23 3.24 -17.37
CA ALA A 227 -2.77 1.88 -17.39
C ALA A 227 -4.29 1.84 -17.12
N LEU A 228 -4.79 2.80 -16.33
CA LEU A 228 -6.21 2.94 -15.98
C LEU A 228 -6.99 3.86 -16.92
N LYS A 229 -6.31 4.56 -17.85
CA LYS A 229 -6.86 5.61 -18.72
C LYS A 229 -7.51 6.79 -17.96
N PHE A 230 -7.05 7.06 -16.74
CA PHE A 230 -7.51 8.21 -15.98
C PHE A 230 -6.91 9.52 -16.51
N HIS A 231 -7.64 10.62 -16.32
CA HIS A 231 -7.20 11.95 -16.72
C HIS A 231 -5.93 12.41 -15.99
N LYS A 232 -5.21 13.37 -16.58
CA LYS A 232 -4.13 14.08 -15.90
C LYS A 232 -4.73 15.22 -15.04
N PRO A 233 -4.10 15.61 -13.91
CA PRO A 233 -4.49 16.80 -13.15
C PRO A 233 -4.71 18.02 -14.04
N GLY A 234 -5.83 18.73 -13.84
CA GLY A 234 -6.25 19.86 -14.68
C GLY A 234 -6.94 19.48 -16.00
N GLU A 235 -6.95 18.21 -16.40
CA GLU A 235 -7.62 17.74 -17.62
C GLU A 235 -9.03 17.16 -17.37
N ASN A 236 -9.68 17.55 -16.27
CA ASN A 236 -10.98 17.03 -15.80
C ASN A 236 -12.06 17.06 -16.90
N TYR A 237 -12.05 18.15 -17.70
CA TYR A 237 -12.94 18.41 -18.84
C TYR A 237 -12.88 17.37 -19.98
N LYS A 238 -11.93 16.43 -19.96
CA LYS A 238 -11.82 15.32 -20.92
C LYS A 238 -12.59 14.05 -20.49
N THR A 239 -13.18 14.04 -19.29
CA THR A 239 -13.81 12.85 -18.70
C THR A 239 -15.30 12.76 -19.00
N GLU A 240 -15.83 11.53 -19.02
CA GLU A 240 -17.21 11.25 -19.43
C GLU A 240 -18.23 11.81 -18.42
N GLY A 241 -19.20 12.58 -18.92
CA GLY A 241 -20.22 13.24 -18.09
C GLY A 241 -19.76 14.52 -17.38
N TYR A 242 -18.51 14.95 -17.56
CA TYR A 242 -18.03 16.21 -17.00
C TYR A 242 -18.64 17.41 -17.73
N VAL A 243 -19.14 18.39 -16.97
CA VAL A 243 -19.77 19.60 -17.51
C VAL A 243 -18.75 20.74 -17.55
N VAL A 244 -18.72 21.50 -18.64
CA VAL A 244 -17.85 22.69 -18.78
C VAL A 244 -18.70 23.95 -18.62
N THR A 245 -18.67 24.54 -17.43
CA THR A 245 -19.20 25.89 -17.14
C THR A 245 -18.32 26.98 -17.79
N PRO A 246 -18.82 28.22 -17.99
CA PRO A 246 -18.00 29.33 -18.50
C PRO A 246 -16.70 29.57 -17.70
N ASN A 247 -16.73 29.35 -16.39
CA ASN A 247 -15.58 29.56 -15.51
C ASN A 247 -14.74 28.28 -15.26
N THR A 248 -15.16 27.12 -15.76
CA THR A 248 -14.45 25.83 -15.58
C THR A 248 -12.96 25.91 -15.94
N MET A 249 -12.59 26.62 -17.02
CA MET A 249 -11.18 26.77 -17.40
C MET A 249 -10.38 27.69 -16.46
N ASN A 250 -11.03 28.68 -15.85
CA ASN A 250 -10.43 29.54 -14.83
C ASN A 250 -10.26 28.77 -13.50
N LEU A 251 -11.25 27.96 -13.14
CA LEU A 251 -11.22 27.08 -11.96
C LEU A 251 -10.14 26.01 -12.09
N LEU A 252 -9.99 25.39 -13.26
CA LEU A 252 -8.90 24.44 -13.55
C LEU A 252 -7.52 25.10 -13.54
N LYS A 253 -7.40 26.36 -13.99
CA LYS A 253 -6.16 27.14 -13.87
C LYS A 253 -5.80 27.39 -12.40
N LYS A 254 -6.74 27.89 -11.59
CA LYS A 254 -6.55 28.11 -10.15
C LYS A 254 -6.17 26.81 -9.42
N HIS A 255 -6.86 25.72 -9.74
CA HIS A 255 -6.55 24.37 -9.24
C HIS A 255 -5.11 23.94 -9.56
N LEU A 256 -4.61 24.18 -10.78
CA LEU A 256 -3.22 23.89 -11.14
C LEU A 256 -2.22 24.81 -10.40
N GLU A 257 -2.60 26.06 -10.11
CA GLU A 257 -1.81 27.01 -9.32
C GLU A 257 -1.75 26.63 -7.82
N GLU A 258 -2.80 26.00 -7.28
CA GLU A 258 -2.88 25.49 -5.90
C GLU A 258 -2.26 24.09 -5.70
N THR A 259 -2.25 23.26 -6.74
CA THR A 259 -1.75 21.86 -6.67
C THR A 259 -0.40 21.62 -7.32
N GLY A 260 0.10 22.55 -8.15
CA GLY A 260 1.28 22.33 -8.98
C GLY A 260 1.08 21.26 -10.08
N GLY A 261 -0.17 20.82 -10.31
CA GLY A 261 -0.47 19.66 -11.15
C GLY A 261 -0.24 18.30 -10.48
N GLN A 262 -0.11 18.27 -9.15
CA GLN A 262 0.04 17.03 -8.39
C GLN A 262 -1.25 16.19 -8.37
N VAL A 263 -1.14 14.85 -8.39
CA VAL A 263 -2.27 13.96 -8.15
C VAL A 263 -2.73 14.07 -6.68
N ARG A 264 -4.05 14.21 -6.47
CA ARG A 264 -4.66 14.23 -5.13
C ARG A 264 -5.81 13.24 -5.08
N THR A 265 -5.72 12.28 -4.15
CA THR A 265 -6.79 11.33 -3.80
C THR A 265 -7.17 11.49 -2.33
N ARG A 266 -8.21 10.78 -1.88
CA ARG A 266 -8.54 10.67 -0.46
C ARG A 266 -9.21 9.35 -0.14
N PHE A 267 -8.84 8.77 0.99
CA PHE A 267 -9.55 7.65 1.61
C PHE A 267 -10.35 8.18 2.80
N PRO A 268 -11.70 8.21 2.74
CA PRO A 268 -12.49 8.82 3.79
C PRO A 268 -13.36 7.82 4.55
N PRO A 269 -12.85 7.16 5.60
CA PRO A 269 -13.61 6.25 6.44
C PRO A 269 -14.38 7.00 7.54
N GLU A 270 -15.54 6.47 7.97
CA GLU A 270 -16.14 6.83 9.26
C GLU A 270 -15.12 6.61 10.40
N PRO A 271 -14.89 7.56 11.33
CA PRO A 271 -13.93 7.38 12.42
C PRO A 271 -14.34 6.27 13.39
N ASN A 272 -15.65 6.00 13.47
CA ASN A 272 -16.23 4.93 14.28
C ASN A 272 -16.47 3.65 13.47
N GLY A 273 -15.97 3.56 12.23
CA GLY A 273 -16.17 2.45 11.30
C GLY A 273 -15.19 1.28 11.51
N ILE A 274 -15.69 0.04 11.43
CA ILE A 274 -14.83 -1.16 11.50
C ILE A 274 -14.27 -1.46 10.11
N LEU A 275 -12.99 -1.21 9.89
CA LEU A 275 -12.32 -1.52 8.63
C LEU A 275 -12.24 -3.04 8.41
N HIS A 276 -12.56 -3.47 7.19
CA HIS A 276 -12.65 -4.87 6.77
C HIS A 276 -11.92 -5.13 5.45
N ILE A 277 -11.75 -6.38 5.02
CA ILE A 277 -10.99 -6.74 3.80
C ILE A 277 -11.35 -5.91 2.55
N GLY A 278 -12.63 -5.62 2.30
CA GLY A 278 -13.04 -4.71 1.22
C GLY A 278 -12.46 -3.28 1.29
N HIS A 279 -12.20 -2.75 2.49
CA HIS A 279 -11.50 -1.48 2.70
C HIS A 279 -10.01 -1.57 2.33
N ALA A 280 -9.38 -2.75 2.35
CA ALA A 280 -8.00 -2.89 1.87
C ALA A 280 -7.89 -2.55 0.38
N LYS A 281 -8.91 -2.84 -0.44
CA LYS A 281 -8.99 -2.39 -1.84
C LYS A 281 -9.12 -0.86 -1.92
N ALA A 282 -9.93 -0.25 -1.06
CA ALA A 282 -10.09 1.21 -1.01
C ALA A 282 -8.80 1.95 -0.61
N ILE A 283 -8.06 1.41 0.38
CA ILE A 283 -6.78 1.92 0.85
C ILE A 283 -5.70 1.74 -0.23
N ASN A 284 -5.52 0.51 -0.75
CA ASN A 284 -4.55 0.25 -1.81
C ASN A 284 -4.84 1.07 -3.08
N PHE A 285 -6.11 1.34 -3.40
CA PHE A 285 -6.43 2.14 -4.57
C PHE A 285 -6.17 3.64 -4.35
N ASN A 286 -6.65 4.26 -3.25
CA ASN A 286 -6.44 5.68 -3.02
C ASN A 286 -4.98 6.06 -2.73
N PHE A 287 -4.34 5.39 -1.76
CA PHE A 287 -2.93 5.66 -1.41
C PHE A 287 -1.97 5.13 -2.48
N GLY A 288 -2.27 3.96 -3.08
CA GLY A 288 -1.45 3.38 -4.14
C GLY A 288 -1.52 4.16 -5.44
N PHE A 289 -2.68 4.70 -5.83
CA PHE A 289 -2.78 5.57 -7.01
C PHE A 289 -2.04 6.89 -6.80
N ALA A 290 -2.14 7.49 -5.62
CA ALA A 290 -1.32 8.65 -5.26
C ALA A 290 0.19 8.32 -5.38
N LYS A 291 0.68 7.30 -4.66
CA LYS A 291 2.11 6.93 -4.70
C LYS A 291 2.60 6.47 -6.09
N ALA A 292 1.73 5.88 -6.92
CA ALA A 292 2.09 5.45 -8.28
C ALA A 292 2.18 6.60 -9.30
N ASN A 293 1.68 7.79 -8.96
CA ASN A 293 1.62 8.96 -9.84
C ASN A 293 2.17 10.24 -9.15
N ASN A 294 3.10 10.08 -8.20
CA ASN A 294 3.77 11.16 -7.44
C ASN A 294 2.80 12.15 -6.75
N GLY A 295 1.65 11.64 -6.34
CA GLY A 295 0.58 12.38 -5.67
C GLY A 295 0.51 12.15 -4.16
N ILE A 296 -0.37 12.92 -3.51
CA ILE A 296 -0.74 12.75 -2.10
C ILE A 296 -2.13 12.14 -1.95
N CYS A 297 -2.38 11.46 -0.83
CA CYS A 297 -3.68 10.91 -0.47
C CYS A 297 -4.09 11.40 0.92
N PHE A 298 -5.19 12.14 1.02
CA PHE A 298 -5.74 12.58 2.30
C PHE A 298 -6.40 11.41 3.06
N LEU A 299 -6.14 11.32 4.36
CA LEU A 299 -6.97 10.55 5.30
C LEU A 299 -7.97 11.52 5.93
N ARG A 300 -9.12 11.70 5.28
CA ARG A 300 -10.19 12.61 5.72
C ARG A 300 -11.30 11.79 6.36
N TYR A 301 -11.37 11.75 7.69
CA TYR A 301 -12.47 11.05 8.36
C TYR A 301 -13.83 11.58 7.87
N ASP A 302 -14.80 10.68 7.68
CA ASP A 302 -16.20 11.06 7.42
C ASP A 302 -16.94 11.12 8.74
N ASP A 303 -17.09 12.34 9.23
CA ASP A 303 -17.62 12.63 10.54
C ASP A 303 -18.75 13.67 10.50
N THR A 304 -19.44 13.72 9.36
CA THR A 304 -20.70 14.46 9.09
C THR A 304 -21.87 14.11 10.01
N ASN A 305 -21.80 12.96 10.68
CA ASN A 305 -22.67 12.63 11.79
C ASN A 305 -22.03 13.18 13.09
N PRO A 306 -22.76 13.90 13.98
CA PRO A 306 -22.20 14.67 15.10
C PRO A 306 -21.24 13.98 16.09
N GLU A 307 -20.98 12.70 15.92
CA GLU A 307 -19.92 11.97 16.59
C GLU A 307 -18.48 12.50 16.28
N LYS A 308 -18.19 13.33 15.22
CA LYS A 308 -16.83 13.96 15.07
C LYS A 308 -16.44 15.19 14.17
N GLU A 309 -17.14 15.73 13.16
CA GLU A 309 -16.64 16.71 12.10
C GLU A 309 -15.56 17.80 12.44
N GLU A 310 -14.71 18.21 11.46
CA GLU A 310 -13.81 19.38 11.59
C GLU A 310 -14.45 20.73 11.19
N GLU A 311 -14.41 21.70 12.10
CA GLU A 311 -14.98 23.07 11.95
C GLU A 311 -14.61 23.81 10.66
N LYS A 312 -13.41 23.56 10.12
CA LYS A 312 -12.90 24.22 8.91
C LYS A 312 -13.71 23.85 7.65
N TYR A 313 -14.15 22.60 7.54
CA TYR A 313 -14.99 22.15 6.42
C TYR A 313 -16.40 22.70 6.61
N PHE A 314 -16.96 22.54 7.82
CA PHE A 314 -18.27 23.07 8.18
C PHE A 314 -18.44 24.56 7.84
N THR A 315 -17.43 25.40 8.15
CA THR A 315 -17.50 26.84 7.91
C THR A 315 -17.51 27.18 6.41
N ALA A 316 -16.65 26.53 5.61
CA ALA A 316 -16.66 26.68 4.15
C ALA A 316 -17.97 26.14 3.53
N ILE A 317 -18.47 25.01 4.04
CA ILE A 317 -19.75 24.40 3.66
C ILE A 317 -20.93 25.34 3.98
N ARG A 318 -20.89 26.10 5.08
CA ARG A 318 -21.87 27.16 5.40
C ARG A 318 -21.81 28.31 4.40
N GLU A 319 -20.61 28.81 4.09
CA GLU A 319 -20.42 29.92 3.13
C GLU A 319 -20.95 29.53 1.73
N MET A 320 -20.75 28.27 1.33
CA MET A 320 -21.37 27.71 0.11
C MET A 320 -22.90 27.63 0.20
N VAL A 321 -23.50 27.39 1.38
CA VAL A 321 -24.98 27.44 1.54
C VAL A 321 -25.52 28.87 1.47
N GLU A 322 -24.81 29.84 2.07
CA GLU A 322 -25.19 31.26 2.00
C GLU A 322 -25.11 31.76 0.54
N TRP A 323 -24.17 31.24 -0.25
CA TRP A 323 -24.06 31.45 -1.70
C TRP A 323 -25.14 30.70 -2.51
N LEU A 324 -25.54 29.47 -2.14
CA LEU A 324 -26.66 28.71 -2.75
C LEU A 324 -28.04 29.40 -2.61
N GLY A 325 -28.09 30.57 -1.99
CA GLY A 325 -29.24 31.48 -1.98
C GLY A 325 -29.77 31.84 -3.37
N GLU A 326 -29.01 31.65 -4.47
CA GLU A 326 -29.49 31.84 -5.85
C GLU A 326 -30.51 30.77 -6.33
N GLY A 327 -31.47 30.40 -5.49
CA GLY A 327 -32.60 29.54 -5.81
C GLY A 327 -32.29 28.04 -5.95
N HIS A 328 -31.04 27.63 -5.77
CA HIS A 328 -30.60 26.24 -5.94
C HIS A 328 -30.81 25.34 -4.70
N ALA A 329 -31.21 25.91 -3.57
CA ALA A 329 -31.64 25.16 -2.38
C ALA A 329 -32.90 25.78 -1.76
N TYR A 330 -33.65 24.99 -1.00
CA TYR A 330 -34.81 25.46 -0.24
C TYR A 330 -34.96 24.73 1.10
N VAL A 331 -35.58 25.38 2.07
CA VAL A 331 -35.93 24.75 3.36
C VAL A 331 -37.24 23.98 3.23
N CYS A 332 -37.31 22.77 3.78
CA CYS A 332 -38.41 21.82 3.62
C CYS A 332 -38.89 21.28 4.98
N HIS A 333 -40.21 21.21 5.16
CA HIS A 333 -40.87 20.67 6.35
C HIS A 333 -41.46 19.25 6.14
N GLN A 334 -41.18 18.60 4.99
CA GLN A 334 -41.58 17.20 4.78
C GLN A 334 -40.80 16.30 5.74
N ARG A 335 -41.53 15.48 6.50
CA ARG A 335 -40.97 14.54 7.47
C ARG A 335 -40.36 13.33 6.76
N GLY A 336 -39.41 12.68 7.41
CA GLY A 336 -38.70 11.52 6.86
C GLY A 336 -39.56 10.29 6.52
N GLU A 337 -40.86 10.32 6.81
CA GLU A 337 -41.83 9.28 6.46
C GLU A 337 -42.60 9.60 5.17
N GLU A 338 -42.92 10.88 4.95
CA GLU A 338 -43.52 11.40 3.71
C GLU A 338 -42.54 11.31 2.52
N LEU A 339 -41.25 11.13 2.82
CA LEU A 339 -40.16 10.93 1.86
C LEU A 339 -39.86 9.43 1.59
N LYS A 340 -40.71 8.50 2.04
CA LYS A 340 -40.57 7.05 1.78
C LYS A 340 -41.54 6.61 0.68
N GLY A 341 -41.04 5.83 -0.29
CA GLY A 341 -41.83 5.23 -1.36
C GLY A 341 -41.30 5.58 -2.76
N HIS A 342 -41.90 5.01 -3.81
CA HIS A 342 -41.50 5.27 -5.20
C HIS A 342 -42.09 6.58 -5.76
N ASN A 343 -43.28 6.98 -5.30
CA ASN A 343 -43.97 8.20 -5.74
C ASN A 343 -44.01 9.24 -4.62
N VAL A 344 -42.85 9.74 -4.20
CA VAL A 344 -42.76 10.84 -3.22
C VAL A 344 -43.32 12.12 -3.85
N PRO A 345 -44.36 12.77 -3.28
CA PRO A 345 -44.90 14.00 -3.83
C PRO A 345 -43.87 15.15 -3.72
N PRO A 346 -43.81 16.06 -4.70
CA PRO A 346 -42.91 17.20 -4.65
C PRO A 346 -43.19 18.05 -3.40
N SER A 347 -42.13 18.59 -2.80
CA SER A 347 -42.24 19.39 -1.57
C SER A 347 -43.15 20.60 -1.80
N PRO A 348 -44.19 20.83 -0.97
CA PRO A 348 -44.99 22.05 -1.01
C PRO A 348 -44.16 23.33 -0.85
N TRP A 349 -42.97 23.22 -0.26
CA TRP A 349 -42.03 24.32 0.00
C TRP A 349 -40.93 24.49 -1.05
N ARG A 350 -40.97 23.71 -2.15
CA ARG A 350 -39.93 23.70 -3.20
C ARG A 350 -39.76 25.03 -3.93
N GLU A 351 -40.89 25.72 -4.12
CA GLU A 351 -40.98 26.99 -4.85
C GLU A 351 -41.19 28.18 -3.89
N ARG A 352 -40.80 28.04 -2.61
CA ARG A 352 -40.84 29.14 -1.63
C ARG A 352 -39.75 30.19 -1.94
N PRO A 353 -39.93 31.46 -1.57
CA PRO A 353 -38.93 32.51 -1.76
C PRO A 353 -37.55 32.17 -1.16
N VAL A 354 -36.51 32.75 -1.76
CA VAL A 354 -35.12 32.64 -1.33
C VAL A 354 -34.95 33.19 0.08
N GLU A 355 -35.48 34.38 0.32
CA GLU A 355 -35.41 35.13 1.57
C GLU A 355 -36.06 34.35 2.72
N GLU A 356 -37.18 33.67 2.43
CA GLU A 356 -37.85 32.79 3.39
C GLU A 356 -36.99 31.57 3.73
N SER A 357 -36.34 30.96 2.72
CA SER A 357 -35.42 29.84 2.94
C SER A 357 -34.18 30.24 3.76
N LEU A 358 -33.59 31.41 3.47
CA LEU A 358 -32.44 31.95 4.23
C LEU A 358 -32.81 32.23 5.69
N ILE A 359 -33.95 32.89 5.93
CA ILE A 359 -34.46 33.15 7.29
C ILE A 359 -34.72 31.83 8.03
N LEU A 360 -35.33 30.84 7.39
CA LEU A 360 -35.60 29.55 8.01
C LEU A 360 -34.33 28.75 8.29
N PHE A 361 -33.31 28.82 7.42
CA PHE A 361 -32.04 28.12 7.63
C PHE A 361 -31.22 28.73 8.78
N ASP A 362 -31.19 30.06 8.92
CA ASP A 362 -30.62 30.73 10.11
C ASP A 362 -31.38 30.34 11.41
N ARG A 363 -32.71 30.17 11.35
CA ARG A 363 -33.50 29.64 12.48
C ARG A 363 -33.19 28.16 12.79
N MET A 364 -32.93 27.33 11.78
CA MET A 364 -32.43 25.96 12.00
C MET A 364 -31.07 25.98 12.70
N ARG A 365 -30.12 26.83 12.27
CA ARG A 365 -28.80 27.01 12.91
C ARG A 365 -28.91 27.52 14.36
N LYS A 366 -29.97 28.28 14.67
CA LYS A 366 -30.27 28.82 16.02
C LYS A 366 -31.05 27.86 16.91
N GLY A 367 -31.24 26.60 16.52
CA GLY A 367 -31.93 25.60 17.33
C GLY A 367 -33.43 25.83 17.52
N MET A 368 -34.09 26.52 16.58
CA MET A 368 -35.50 26.92 16.72
C MET A 368 -36.52 25.86 16.26
N PHE A 369 -36.08 24.63 15.98
CA PHE A 369 -36.87 23.52 15.44
C PHE A 369 -36.35 22.18 15.98
N ALA A 370 -37.21 21.18 16.19
CA ALA A 370 -36.81 19.87 16.67
C ALA A 370 -36.19 18.99 15.55
N GLU A 371 -35.54 17.87 15.94
CA GLU A 371 -34.94 16.94 14.98
C GLU A 371 -35.99 16.40 14.00
N GLY A 372 -35.68 16.48 12.70
CA GLY A 372 -36.55 15.97 11.64
C GLY A 372 -37.80 16.81 11.33
N GLU A 373 -38.05 17.92 12.01
CA GLU A 373 -39.11 18.87 11.63
C GLU A 373 -38.77 19.65 10.36
N VAL A 374 -37.47 19.96 10.17
CA VAL A 374 -36.98 20.82 9.09
C VAL A 374 -35.68 20.28 8.50
N THR A 375 -35.55 20.39 7.18
CA THR A 375 -34.34 20.04 6.42
C THR A 375 -34.02 21.09 5.36
N LEU A 376 -32.75 21.26 5.00
CA LEU A 376 -32.37 21.96 3.75
C LEU A 376 -32.29 20.93 2.63
N ARG A 377 -32.83 21.25 1.45
CA ARG A 377 -32.80 20.37 0.26
C ARG A 377 -32.24 21.10 -0.95
N MET A 378 -31.41 20.40 -1.72
CA MET A 378 -30.96 20.85 -3.04
C MET A 378 -32.15 20.81 -4.02
N LYS A 379 -32.29 21.79 -4.90
CA LYS A 379 -33.43 21.93 -5.82
C LYS A 379 -33.14 21.28 -7.18
N MET A 380 -33.03 19.95 -7.20
CA MET A 380 -32.65 19.17 -8.37
C MET A 380 -33.42 17.83 -8.48
N VAL A 381 -33.33 17.17 -9.64
CA VAL A 381 -33.75 15.76 -9.80
C VAL A 381 -32.51 14.94 -10.15
N MET A 382 -32.30 13.83 -9.45
CA MET A 382 -31.19 12.90 -9.71
C MET A 382 -31.50 11.97 -10.88
N GLU A 383 -30.47 11.33 -11.47
CA GLU A 383 -30.64 10.38 -12.60
C GLU A 383 -31.52 9.18 -12.26
N ASP A 384 -31.60 8.77 -10.99
CA ASP A 384 -32.49 7.72 -10.49
C ASP A 384 -33.94 8.20 -10.23
N GLY A 385 -34.26 9.44 -10.62
CA GLY A 385 -35.58 10.07 -10.44
C GLY A 385 -35.81 10.66 -9.04
N LYS A 386 -34.86 10.50 -8.11
CA LYS A 386 -34.99 11.00 -6.75
C LYS A 386 -34.99 12.53 -6.73
N MET A 387 -36.10 13.11 -6.27
CA MET A 387 -36.28 14.56 -6.20
C MET A 387 -35.66 15.18 -4.94
N ASP A 388 -34.98 16.29 -5.14
CA ASP A 388 -34.46 17.23 -4.16
C ASP A 388 -33.73 16.57 -2.97
N PRO A 389 -32.48 16.08 -3.14
CA PRO A 389 -31.72 15.44 -2.07
C PRO A 389 -31.47 16.39 -0.88
N VAL A 390 -31.53 15.83 0.33
CA VAL A 390 -31.33 16.58 1.59
C VAL A 390 -29.86 16.98 1.75
N ALA A 391 -29.61 18.29 1.86
CA ALA A 391 -28.30 18.87 2.14
C ALA A 391 -27.99 18.92 3.64
N TYR A 392 -28.94 19.33 4.50
CA TYR A 392 -28.75 19.45 5.96
C TYR A 392 -29.90 18.88 6.77
N ARG A 393 -29.59 18.42 8.00
CA ARG A 393 -30.54 17.95 9.02
C ARG A 393 -30.23 18.59 10.38
N ILE A 394 -31.26 18.82 11.18
CA ILE A 394 -31.12 19.20 12.61
C ILE A 394 -30.74 17.95 13.42
N LYS A 395 -29.77 18.10 14.34
CA LYS A 395 -29.42 17.14 15.39
C LYS A 395 -28.90 17.89 16.63
N TYR A 396 -29.25 17.42 17.83
CA TYR A 396 -28.84 18.02 19.11
C TYR A 396 -27.84 17.16 19.91
N THR A 397 -27.39 16.02 19.37
CA THR A 397 -26.27 15.26 19.95
C THR A 397 -25.00 16.12 19.96
N PRO A 398 -24.38 16.39 21.13
CA PRO A 398 -23.19 17.25 21.25
C PRO A 398 -22.02 16.79 20.39
N HIS A 399 -21.32 17.75 19.79
CA HIS A 399 -20.24 17.45 18.86
C HIS A 399 -18.90 17.15 19.54
N HIS A 400 -18.26 16.04 19.18
CA HIS A 400 -16.97 15.68 19.80
C HIS A 400 -15.85 16.70 19.55
N ARG A 401 -15.88 17.43 18.43
CA ARG A 401 -14.85 18.42 18.07
C ARG A 401 -15.26 19.88 18.18
N THR A 402 -16.55 20.19 18.11
CA THR A 402 -17.07 21.57 18.13
C THR A 402 -18.12 21.80 19.23
N GLY A 403 -18.32 20.84 20.14
CA GLY A 403 -19.30 20.92 21.23
C GLY A 403 -20.71 21.22 20.72
N ASP A 404 -21.41 22.11 21.41
CA ASP A 404 -22.78 22.51 21.07
C ASP A 404 -22.83 23.75 20.15
N THR A 405 -21.73 24.05 19.44
CA THR A 405 -21.63 25.21 18.51
C THR A 405 -22.59 25.10 17.31
N TRP A 406 -23.00 23.87 16.97
CA TRP A 406 -23.87 23.59 15.83
C TRP A 406 -24.96 22.59 16.23
N CYS A 407 -26.19 22.84 15.78
CA CYS A 407 -27.32 21.90 15.88
C CYS A 407 -27.89 21.50 14.51
N ILE A 408 -27.17 21.84 13.43
CA ILE A 408 -27.45 21.41 12.07
C ILE A 408 -26.19 20.78 11.48
N TYR A 409 -26.36 19.75 10.66
CA TYR A 409 -25.25 19.00 10.07
C TYR A 409 -25.52 18.71 8.59
N PRO A 410 -24.49 18.83 7.73
CA PRO A 410 -24.61 18.48 6.33
C PRO A 410 -24.75 16.95 6.14
N THR A 411 -25.16 16.51 4.96
CA THR A 411 -25.21 15.09 4.59
C THR A 411 -23.96 14.65 3.85
N TYR A 412 -23.72 13.34 3.82
CA TYR A 412 -22.64 12.69 3.05
C TYR A 412 -22.52 13.23 1.62
N ASP A 413 -23.66 13.28 0.90
CA ASP A 413 -23.69 13.65 -0.53
C ASP A 413 -23.32 15.12 -0.77
N TYR A 414 -23.64 15.99 0.18
CA TYR A 414 -23.25 17.40 0.16
C TYR A 414 -21.77 17.57 0.55
N THR A 415 -21.37 16.93 1.66
CA THR A 415 -20.05 17.14 2.28
C THR A 415 -18.91 16.56 1.46
N HIS A 416 -18.98 15.30 1.03
CA HIS A 416 -17.84 14.69 0.32
C HIS A 416 -17.55 15.37 -1.01
N CYS A 417 -18.59 15.87 -1.68
CA CYS A 417 -18.45 16.64 -2.90
C CYS A 417 -17.68 17.95 -2.67
N LEU A 418 -18.09 18.74 -1.68
CA LEU A 418 -17.45 20.03 -1.41
C LEU A 418 -16.10 19.90 -0.69
N CYS A 419 -15.91 18.93 0.20
CA CYS A 419 -14.59 18.63 0.77
C CYS A 419 -13.61 18.17 -0.30
N ASP A 420 -14.04 17.38 -1.29
CA ASP A 420 -13.20 17.02 -2.43
C ASP A 420 -12.83 18.24 -3.28
N SER A 421 -13.75 19.21 -3.44
CA SER A 421 -13.48 20.49 -4.10
C SER A 421 -12.45 21.33 -3.34
N ILE A 422 -12.69 21.57 -2.04
CA ILE A 422 -11.85 22.35 -1.12
C ILE A 422 -10.42 21.78 -1.04
N GLU A 423 -10.28 20.45 -0.93
CA GLU A 423 -8.98 19.77 -0.89
C GLU A 423 -8.29 19.68 -2.27
N ASN A 424 -8.94 20.18 -3.33
CA ASN A 424 -8.47 20.10 -4.72
C ASN A 424 -8.18 18.64 -5.14
N ILE A 425 -9.06 17.70 -4.78
CA ILE A 425 -8.96 16.29 -5.15
C ILE A 425 -9.06 16.16 -6.66
N THR A 426 -8.06 15.56 -7.32
CA THR A 426 -8.14 15.29 -8.76
C THR A 426 -8.90 14.01 -9.03
N HIS A 427 -8.70 12.98 -8.21
CA HIS A 427 -9.27 11.65 -8.40
C HIS A 427 -10.11 11.26 -7.17
N SER A 428 -11.42 11.50 -7.27
CA SER A 428 -12.40 11.15 -6.24
C SER A 428 -12.84 9.68 -6.41
N LEU A 429 -12.01 8.75 -5.90
CA LEU A 429 -12.22 7.32 -6.05
C LEU A 429 -13.26 6.81 -5.02
N CYS A 430 -14.32 6.17 -5.49
CA CYS A 430 -15.42 5.67 -4.64
C CYS A 430 -15.94 4.30 -5.15
N THR A 431 -16.77 3.61 -4.36
CA THR A 431 -17.32 2.31 -4.78
C THR A 431 -18.60 2.47 -5.62
N LYS A 432 -18.90 1.50 -6.50
CA LYS A 432 -20.02 1.56 -7.46
C LYS A 432 -21.40 1.82 -6.83
N GLU A 433 -21.59 1.52 -5.55
CA GLU A 433 -22.80 1.83 -4.79
C GLU A 433 -23.15 3.34 -4.75
N PHE A 434 -22.21 4.22 -5.11
CA PHE A 434 -22.39 5.67 -5.21
C PHE A 434 -22.59 6.19 -6.65
N GLN A 435 -22.62 5.32 -7.67
CA GLN A 435 -22.64 5.74 -9.08
C GLN A 435 -23.83 6.66 -9.44
N SER A 436 -25.05 6.39 -8.94
CA SER A 436 -26.22 7.25 -9.23
C SER A 436 -26.14 8.64 -8.58
N ARG A 437 -25.13 8.88 -7.73
CA ARG A 437 -24.89 10.18 -7.08
C ARG A 437 -23.90 11.06 -7.84
N ARG A 438 -23.28 10.57 -8.92
CA ARG A 438 -22.33 11.34 -9.73
C ARG A 438 -22.97 12.54 -10.41
N SER A 439 -24.23 12.42 -10.85
CA SER A 439 -25.02 13.55 -11.33
C SER A 439 -25.21 14.62 -10.26
N SER A 440 -25.59 14.25 -9.02
CA SER A 440 -25.67 15.22 -7.90
C SER A 440 -24.31 15.80 -7.49
N TYR A 441 -23.23 15.02 -7.61
CA TYR A 441 -21.86 15.47 -7.32
C TYR A 441 -21.41 16.55 -8.31
N PHE A 442 -21.50 16.29 -9.62
CA PHE A 442 -21.19 17.31 -10.62
C PHE A 442 -22.19 18.48 -10.55
N TRP A 443 -23.48 18.23 -10.36
CA TRP A 443 -24.47 19.30 -10.21
C TRP A 443 -24.11 20.26 -9.07
N LEU A 444 -23.71 19.76 -7.89
CA LEU A 444 -23.43 20.59 -6.73
C LEU A 444 -22.22 21.51 -6.96
N CYS A 445 -21.09 20.98 -7.45
CA CYS A 445 -19.92 21.81 -7.78
C CYS A 445 -20.21 22.84 -8.89
N ASN A 446 -20.97 22.47 -9.92
CA ASN A 446 -21.31 23.36 -11.03
C ASN A 446 -22.34 24.43 -10.65
N ALA A 447 -23.31 24.09 -9.78
CA ALA A 447 -24.25 25.05 -9.24
C ALA A 447 -23.54 26.11 -8.39
N LEU A 448 -22.52 25.71 -7.63
CA LEU A 448 -21.65 26.57 -6.81
C LEU A 448 -20.52 27.27 -7.57
N ASP A 449 -20.34 26.98 -8.87
CA ASP A 449 -19.21 27.39 -9.71
C ASP A 449 -17.82 27.25 -9.01
N VAL A 450 -17.64 26.15 -8.27
CA VAL A 450 -16.38 25.77 -7.62
C VAL A 450 -15.61 24.75 -8.46
N TYR A 451 -14.35 24.50 -8.12
CA TYR A 451 -13.57 23.43 -8.72
C TYR A 451 -14.32 22.09 -8.62
N CYS A 452 -14.43 21.36 -9.73
CA CYS A 452 -15.17 20.11 -9.79
C CYS A 452 -14.19 18.91 -9.94
N PRO A 453 -13.98 18.11 -8.88
CA PRO A 453 -13.22 16.86 -8.94
C PRO A 453 -13.83 15.85 -9.91
N VAL A 454 -13.02 14.96 -10.49
CA VAL A 454 -13.57 13.81 -11.23
C VAL A 454 -13.83 12.64 -10.29
N GLN A 455 -15.10 12.25 -10.17
CA GLN A 455 -15.51 11.04 -9.47
C GLN A 455 -15.32 9.80 -10.37
N TRP A 456 -14.71 8.75 -9.80
CA TRP A 456 -14.52 7.46 -10.47
C TRP A 456 -14.98 6.31 -9.57
N GLU A 457 -15.77 5.39 -10.13
CA GLU A 457 -16.33 4.25 -9.42
C GLU A 457 -15.55 2.96 -9.66
N TYR A 458 -15.29 2.21 -8.58
CA TYR A 458 -14.75 0.84 -8.65
C TYR A 458 -15.64 -0.17 -7.96
N GLY A 459 -15.58 -1.42 -8.42
CA GLY A 459 -16.30 -2.54 -7.85
C GLY A 459 -15.78 -2.89 -6.46
N ARG A 460 -16.69 -2.87 -5.48
CA ARG A 460 -16.46 -3.34 -4.12
C ARG A 460 -15.91 -4.77 -4.11
N LEU A 461 -14.93 -5.01 -3.23
CA LEU A 461 -14.41 -6.35 -2.92
C LEU A 461 -15.19 -6.91 -1.73
N ASN A 462 -15.83 -8.05 -1.94
CA ASN A 462 -16.48 -8.85 -0.90
C ASN A 462 -15.82 -10.23 -0.82
N LEU A 463 -15.94 -10.90 0.32
CA LEU A 463 -15.61 -12.33 0.47
C LEU A 463 -16.86 -13.13 0.83
N THR A 464 -16.87 -14.41 0.52
CA THR A 464 -17.85 -15.39 1.02
C THR A 464 -17.49 -15.89 2.42
N TYR A 465 -18.40 -16.64 3.06
CA TYR A 465 -18.24 -17.20 4.41
C TYR A 465 -17.93 -16.14 5.50
N THR A 466 -18.46 -14.92 5.36
CA THR A 466 -18.23 -13.81 6.30
C THR A 466 -19.39 -12.82 6.31
N VAL A 467 -19.48 -12.04 7.40
CA VAL A 467 -20.32 -10.84 7.51
C VAL A 467 -19.44 -9.65 7.86
N VAL A 468 -19.63 -8.51 7.20
CA VAL A 468 -18.73 -7.34 7.33
C VAL A 468 -19.41 -6.06 7.82
N SER A 469 -20.73 -6.10 8.08
CA SER A 469 -21.47 -4.97 8.67
C SER A 469 -21.12 -4.79 10.15
N LYS A 470 -20.75 -3.56 10.56
CA LYS A 470 -20.50 -3.18 11.97
C LYS A 470 -21.60 -3.69 12.91
N ARG A 471 -22.88 -3.52 12.54
CA ARG A 471 -24.03 -3.99 13.34
C ARG A 471 -24.10 -5.52 13.47
N LYS A 472 -23.67 -6.27 12.44
CA LYS A 472 -23.63 -7.74 12.49
C LYS A 472 -22.43 -8.24 13.30
N ILE A 473 -21.25 -7.60 13.16
CA ILE A 473 -20.05 -7.91 13.94
C ILE A 473 -20.29 -7.65 15.44
N ILE A 474 -20.83 -6.49 15.81
CA ILE A 474 -21.19 -6.19 17.19
C ILE A 474 -22.14 -7.26 17.76
N LYS A 475 -23.16 -7.67 17.00
CA LYS A 475 -24.08 -8.73 17.44
C LYS A 475 -23.40 -10.10 17.66
N LEU A 476 -22.34 -10.43 16.92
CA LEU A 476 -21.55 -11.66 17.15
C LEU A 476 -20.73 -11.58 18.45
N VAL A 477 -20.26 -10.39 18.83
CA VAL A 477 -19.55 -10.14 20.10
C VAL A 477 -20.55 -10.15 21.27
N GLU A 478 -21.67 -9.45 21.17
CA GLU A 478 -22.75 -9.39 22.17
C GLU A 478 -23.33 -10.77 22.51
N THR A 479 -23.28 -11.71 21.56
CA THR A 479 -23.75 -13.10 21.74
C THR A 479 -22.63 -14.09 22.10
N GLY A 480 -21.38 -13.63 22.27
CA GLY A 480 -20.23 -14.46 22.65
C GLY A 480 -19.75 -15.45 21.58
N ILE A 481 -20.24 -15.34 20.34
CA ILE A 481 -19.84 -16.20 19.22
C ILE A 481 -18.37 -15.94 18.84
N VAL A 482 -17.99 -14.66 18.85
CA VAL A 482 -16.61 -14.19 18.65
C VAL A 482 -16.15 -13.39 19.87
N ARG A 483 -14.85 -13.47 20.20
CA ARG A 483 -14.31 -12.87 21.44
C ARG A 483 -14.39 -11.35 21.43
N ASP A 484 -14.03 -10.74 20.30
CA ASP A 484 -14.13 -9.31 20.04
C ASP A 484 -14.15 -9.05 18.52
N TRP A 485 -14.25 -7.80 18.08
CA TRP A 485 -14.15 -7.40 16.65
C TRP A 485 -12.78 -7.67 16.00
N ASP A 486 -11.78 -8.09 16.78
CA ASP A 486 -10.48 -8.59 16.32
C ASP A 486 -10.30 -10.12 16.36
N ASP A 487 -11.36 -10.89 16.68
CA ASP A 487 -11.33 -12.35 16.67
C ASP A 487 -10.86 -12.89 15.29
N PRO A 488 -9.80 -13.71 15.22
CA PRO A 488 -9.22 -14.22 13.97
C PRO A 488 -10.18 -14.90 12.97
N ARG A 489 -11.40 -15.25 13.37
CA ARG A 489 -12.44 -15.80 12.49
C ARG A 489 -13.17 -14.73 11.66
N LEU A 490 -13.01 -13.45 12.02
CA LEU A 490 -13.57 -12.30 11.30
C LEU A 490 -12.63 -11.80 10.19
N PHE A 491 -13.20 -11.09 9.21
CA PHE A 491 -12.45 -10.44 8.12
C PHE A 491 -12.35 -8.91 8.30
N THR A 492 -12.33 -8.44 9.56
CA THR A 492 -11.88 -7.09 9.90
C THR A 492 -10.37 -6.98 9.67
N LEU A 493 -9.82 -5.80 9.36
CA LEU A 493 -8.38 -5.68 9.11
C LEU A 493 -7.54 -5.98 10.37
N THR A 494 -8.07 -5.66 11.55
CA THR A 494 -7.45 -6.01 12.84
C THR A 494 -7.55 -7.51 13.12
N ALA A 495 -8.67 -8.17 12.81
CA ALA A 495 -8.79 -9.63 12.92
C ALA A 495 -7.81 -10.37 12.00
N LEU A 496 -7.65 -9.93 10.75
CA LEU A 496 -6.67 -10.51 9.84
C LEU A 496 -5.23 -10.29 10.35
N ARG A 497 -4.92 -9.13 10.94
CA ARG A 497 -3.64 -8.87 11.62
C ARG A 497 -3.44 -9.81 12.83
N ARG A 498 -4.45 -9.99 13.69
CA ARG A 498 -4.40 -10.87 14.88
C ARG A 498 -4.29 -12.35 14.49
N ARG A 499 -5.02 -12.78 13.46
CA ARG A 499 -4.87 -14.10 12.81
C ARG A 499 -3.45 -14.33 12.30
N GLY A 500 -2.71 -13.27 11.99
CA GLY A 500 -1.30 -13.30 11.63
C GLY A 500 -0.99 -12.96 10.17
N PHE A 501 -1.95 -12.45 9.39
CA PHE A 501 -1.74 -12.15 7.97
C PHE A 501 -0.72 -11.00 7.83
N PRO A 502 0.34 -11.15 7.00
CA PRO A 502 1.29 -10.08 6.75
C PRO A 502 0.67 -9.02 5.81
N PRO A 503 0.89 -7.71 6.02
CA PRO A 503 0.32 -6.65 5.18
C PRO A 503 0.61 -6.82 3.69
N GLN A 504 1.80 -7.34 3.35
CA GLN A 504 2.22 -7.64 1.98
C GLN A 504 1.27 -8.64 1.30
N ALA A 505 0.75 -9.64 2.00
CA ALA A 505 -0.19 -10.61 1.43
C ALA A 505 -1.56 -9.99 1.11
N ILE A 506 -2.04 -9.06 1.95
CA ILE A 506 -3.30 -8.34 1.73
C ILE A 506 -3.16 -7.41 0.51
N ASN A 507 -2.02 -6.72 0.38
CA ASN A 507 -1.74 -5.85 -0.77
C ASN A 507 -1.53 -6.67 -2.06
N ASN A 508 -0.84 -7.81 -2.00
CA ASN A 508 -0.68 -8.75 -3.11
C ASN A 508 -2.04 -9.33 -3.55
N PHE A 509 -2.94 -9.64 -2.61
CA PHE A 509 -4.30 -10.05 -2.93
C PHE A 509 -5.09 -8.94 -3.63
N CYS A 510 -5.01 -7.69 -3.17
CA CYS A 510 -5.61 -6.54 -3.85
C CYS A 510 -5.05 -6.36 -5.28
N ALA A 511 -3.74 -6.58 -5.47
CA ALA A 511 -3.09 -6.54 -6.79
C ALA A 511 -3.47 -7.70 -7.72
N ARG A 512 -3.93 -8.84 -7.18
CA ARG A 512 -4.45 -9.99 -7.95
C ARG A 512 -5.92 -9.85 -8.31
N VAL A 513 -6.72 -9.26 -7.42
CA VAL A 513 -8.12 -8.88 -7.70
C VAL A 513 -8.17 -7.73 -8.73
N GLY A 514 -7.22 -6.81 -8.65
CA GLY A 514 -7.11 -5.67 -9.56
C GLY A 514 -8.22 -4.62 -9.40
N VAL A 515 -8.22 -3.65 -10.30
CA VAL A 515 -9.22 -2.56 -10.37
C VAL A 515 -10.17 -2.83 -11.54
N THR A 516 -11.45 -2.92 -11.22
CA THR A 516 -12.56 -3.24 -12.12
C THR A 516 -13.78 -2.42 -11.67
N VAL A 517 -14.73 -2.13 -12.56
CA VAL A 517 -16.00 -1.45 -12.20
C VAL A 517 -17.03 -2.43 -11.64
N ALA A 518 -16.97 -3.71 -12.03
CA ALA A 518 -17.85 -4.76 -11.52
C ALA A 518 -17.49 -5.14 -10.07
N GLN A 519 -18.50 -5.20 -9.19
CA GLN A 519 -18.34 -5.77 -7.84
C GLN A 519 -17.75 -7.19 -7.95
N THR A 520 -16.85 -7.54 -7.03
CA THR A 520 -16.11 -8.81 -7.08
C THR A 520 -16.22 -9.52 -5.74
N THR A 521 -16.88 -10.67 -5.76
CA THR A 521 -16.95 -11.60 -4.61
C THR A 521 -15.92 -12.69 -4.82
N MET A 522 -14.98 -12.82 -3.88
CA MET A 522 -13.91 -13.83 -3.91
C MET A 522 -14.06 -14.82 -2.75
N GLU A 523 -13.42 -15.99 -2.86
CA GLU A 523 -13.41 -16.97 -1.77
C GLU A 523 -12.16 -16.80 -0.88
N PRO A 524 -12.27 -17.01 0.46
CA PRO A 524 -11.16 -16.76 1.40
C PRO A 524 -9.85 -17.47 1.07
N HIS A 525 -9.90 -18.67 0.46
CA HIS A 525 -8.69 -19.46 0.16
C HIS A 525 -7.73 -18.72 -0.80
N LEU A 526 -8.23 -17.83 -1.66
CA LEU A 526 -7.42 -17.01 -2.58
C LEU A 526 -6.57 -15.96 -1.86
N LEU A 527 -7.12 -15.36 -0.79
CA LEU A 527 -6.37 -14.48 0.11
C LEU A 527 -5.35 -15.31 0.92
N GLU A 528 -5.76 -16.47 1.43
CA GLU A 528 -4.90 -17.39 2.15
C GLU A 528 -3.74 -17.96 1.31
N ALA A 529 -3.89 -18.04 -0.02
CA ALA A 529 -2.80 -18.36 -0.94
C ALA A 529 -1.73 -17.26 -0.97
N CYS A 530 -2.17 -15.99 -1.05
CA CYS A 530 -1.27 -14.84 -0.96
C CYS A 530 -0.54 -14.79 0.39
N VAL A 531 -1.19 -15.23 1.47
CA VAL A 531 -0.58 -15.37 2.80
C VAL A 531 0.45 -16.49 2.85
N ARG A 532 0.13 -17.69 2.33
CA ARG A 532 1.05 -18.83 2.23
C ARG A 532 2.34 -18.48 1.49
N GLU A 533 2.24 -17.77 0.37
CA GLU A 533 3.39 -17.33 -0.42
C GLU A 533 4.31 -16.39 0.37
N VAL A 534 3.77 -15.31 0.94
CA VAL A 534 4.58 -14.34 1.70
C VAL A 534 5.21 -15.00 2.93
N LEU A 535 4.47 -15.85 3.66
CA LEU A 535 4.99 -16.49 4.86
C LEU A 535 6.03 -17.57 4.57
N ASN A 536 5.99 -18.23 3.39
CA ASN A 536 7.05 -19.15 2.99
C ASN A 536 8.44 -18.49 2.98
N ASP A 537 8.50 -17.23 2.54
CA ASP A 537 9.76 -16.51 2.33
C ASP A 537 10.14 -15.60 3.51
N THR A 538 9.23 -15.36 4.45
CA THR A 538 9.41 -14.42 5.58
C THR A 538 9.26 -15.04 6.97
N ALA A 539 8.55 -16.16 7.15
CA ALA A 539 8.42 -16.81 8.44
C ALA A 539 9.59 -17.80 8.68
N PRO A 540 10.39 -17.65 9.74
CA PRO A 540 11.32 -18.69 10.18
C PRO A 540 10.59 -20.00 10.52
N ARG A 541 11.30 -21.12 10.39
CA ARG A 541 10.79 -22.45 10.74
C ARG A 541 11.04 -22.70 12.23
N ALA A 542 10.11 -23.40 12.86
CA ALA A 542 10.23 -23.91 14.22
C ALA A 542 9.58 -25.31 14.28
N MET A 543 10.02 -26.15 15.21
CA MET A 543 9.40 -27.45 15.46
C MET A 543 8.36 -27.32 16.57
N ALA A 544 7.17 -27.82 16.29
CA ALA A 544 6.03 -27.80 17.20
C ALA A 544 5.27 -29.13 17.11
N VAL A 545 4.63 -29.47 18.22
CA VAL A 545 3.83 -30.68 18.41
C VAL A 545 2.56 -30.27 19.15
N LEU A 546 1.41 -30.37 18.49
CA LEU A 546 0.13 -29.94 19.06
C LEU A 546 -0.48 -31.00 19.98
N GLU A 547 -0.43 -32.28 19.57
CA GLU A 547 -0.86 -33.41 20.39
C GLU A 547 0.37 -34.23 20.80
N PRO A 548 1.05 -33.90 21.92
CA PRO A 548 2.31 -34.54 22.28
C PRO A 548 2.16 -36.00 22.73
N LEU A 549 2.78 -36.90 21.97
CA LEU A 549 3.11 -38.26 22.39
C LEU A 549 4.57 -38.30 22.83
N LYS A 550 4.81 -38.76 24.07
CA LYS A 550 6.16 -38.91 24.65
C LYS A 550 6.89 -40.08 24.00
N VAL A 551 8.18 -39.89 23.71
CA VAL A 551 9.07 -40.91 23.13
C VAL A 551 10.38 -40.92 23.91
N THR A 552 10.80 -42.10 24.36
CA THR A 552 12.05 -42.31 25.09
C THR A 552 12.99 -43.19 24.27
N ILE A 553 14.14 -42.62 23.89
CA ILE A 553 15.18 -43.25 23.08
C ILE A 553 16.14 -44.03 24.00
N THR A 554 16.08 -45.35 23.96
CA THR A 554 16.77 -46.23 24.90
C THR A 554 18.29 -46.25 24.70
N ASN A 555 18.74 -46.26 23.43
CA ASN A 555 20.14 -46.44 23.04
C ASN A 555 20.88 -45.15 22.63
N LEU A 556 20.32 -43.96 22.88
CA LEU A 556 21.02 -42.70 22.57
C LEU A 556 22.29 -42.57 23.44
N PRO A 557 23.50 -42.36 22.86
CA PRO A 557 24.74 -42.36 23.63
C PRO A 557 24.92 -41.07 24.44
N THR A 558 24.63 -39.91 23.85
CA THR A 558 24.75 -38.58 24.48
C THR A 558 23.63 -37.66 24.00
N ASN A 559 23.25 -36.70 24.84
CA ASN A 559 22.48 -35.54 24.37
C ASN A 559 23.37 -34.68 23.45
N LYS A 560 22.75 -33.99 22.48
CA LYS A 560 23.46 -33.07 21.57
C LYS A 560 22.61 -31.86 21.22
N GLU A 561 23.25 -30.85 20.66
CA GLU A 561 22.56 -29.75 19.99
C GLU A 561 22.34 -30.07 18.50
N VAL A 562 21.22 -29.62 17.96
CA VAL A 562 20.83 -29.78 16.55
C VAL A 562 20.60 -28.39 15.96
N ARG A 563 21.38 -28.05 14.92
CA ARG A 563 21.19 -26.81 14.15
C ARG A 563 20.01 -26.99 13.20
N VAL A 564 19.09 -26.03 13.19
CA VAL A 564 17.89 -26.03 12.34
C VAL A 564 17.92 -24.77 11.47
N PRO A 565 17.83 -24.87 10.13
CA PRO A 565 17.82 -23.70 9.26
C PRO A 565 16.47 -22.98 9.33
N ASP A 566 16.50 -21.67 9.57
CA ASP A 566 15.29 -20.84 9.70
C ASP A 566 14.52 -20.76 8.37
N PHE A 567 15.24 -20.91 7.25
CA PHE A 567 14.71 -20.90 5.89
C PHE A 567 15.36 -22.02 5.07
N PRO A 568 14.75 -23.23 4.97
CA PRO A 568 15.34 -24.36 4.24
C PRO A 568 15.62 -24.15 2.76
N ALA A 569 15.06 -23.10 2.13
CA ALA A 569 15.36 -22.69 0.76
C ALA A 569 16.54 -21.70 0.65
N ASN A 570 17.01 -21.13 1.76
CA ASN A 570 18.14 -20.19 1.83
C ASN A 570 18.69 -20.13 3.27
N GLU A 571 19.59 -21.06 3.61
CA GLU A 571 20.19 -21.15 4.96
C GLU A 571 20.99 -19.90 5.37
N ALA A 572 21.41 -19.06 4.42
CA ALA A 572 22.12 -17.81 4.71
C ALA A 572 21.22 -16.75 5.38
N LYS A 573 19.88 -16.94 5.39
CA LYS A 573 18.96 -16.08 6.16
C LYS A 573 19.00 -16.30 7.67
N GLY A 574 19.45 -17.46 8.16
CA GLY A 574 19.46 -17.77 9.58
C GLY A 574 19.36 -19.25 9.93
N SER A 575 19.71 -19.56 11.17
CA SER A 575 19.53 -20.88 11.79
C SER A 575 19.53 -20.75 13.31
N HIS A 576 18.58 -21.39 13.98
CA HIS A 576 18.59 -21.57 15.42
C HIS A 576 19.17 -22.95 15.81
N VAL A 577 19.25 -23.19 17.12
CA VAL A 577 19.70 -24.46 17.71
C VAL A 577 18.62 -24.98 18.64
N VAL A 578 18.33 -26.28 18.55
CA VAL A 578 17.42 -26.99 19.46
C VAL A 578 18.19 -28.10 20.19
N PRO A 579 17.89 -28.37 21.47
CA PRO A 579 18.45 -29.52 22.17
C PRO A 579 17.85 -30.83 21.63
N PHE A 580 18.62 -31.92 21.69
CA PHE A 580 18.17 -33.28 21.41
C PHE A 580 18.64 -34.20 22.54
N SER A 581 17.69 -34.86 23.21
CA SER A 581 17.94 -35.70 24.38
C SER A 581 17.24 -37.06 24.27
N LYS A 582 17.42 -37.90 25.31
CA LYS A 582 16.74 -39.21 25.41
C LYS A 582 15.21 -39.12 25.40
N THR A 583 14.62 -38.01 25.84
CA THR A 583 13.18 -37.82 25.83
C THR A 583 12.81 -36.73 24.82
N ILE A 584 11.98 -37.11 23.86
CA ILE A 584 11.43 -36.23 22.84
C ILE A 584 9.90 -36.38 22.81
N PHE A 585 9.21 -35.44 22.17
CA PHE A 585 7.79 -35.51 21.88
C PHE A 585 7.59 -35.44 20.37
N ILE A 586 6.63 -36.22 19.86
CA ILE A 586 6.18 -36.22 18.47
C ILE A 586 4.66 -36.03 18.42
N GLU A 587 4.11 -35.68 17.26
CA GLU A 587 2.66 -35.66 17.09
C GLU A 587 2.08 -37.05 17.29
N LYS A 588 1.03 -37.15 18.11
CA LYS A 588 0.25 -38.38 18.34
C LYS A 588 -0.25 -39.00 17.03
N SER A 589 -0.56 -38.19 16.03
CA SER A 589 -0.99 -38.62 14.70
C SER A 589 0.12 -39.18 13.79
N ASP A 590 1.39 -39.11 14.22
CA ASP A 590 2.55 -39.69 13.52
C ASP A 590 2.98 -41.06 14.07
N PHE A 591 2.28 -41.59 15.09
CA PHE A 591 2.31 -43.00 15.46
C PHE A 591 0.96 -43.69 15.17
N ARG A 592 1.00 -44.94 14.70
CA ARG A 592 -0.15 -45.86 14.66
C ARG A 592 0.27 -47.28 14.98
N GLU A 593 -0.54 -48.00 15.75
CA GLU A 593 -0.30 -49.44 16.04
C GLU A 593 -0.55 -50.33 14.82
N VAL A 594 -1.51 -49.97 13.96
CA VAL A 594 -1.86 -50.72 12.74
C VAL A 594 -1.38 -49.96 11.51
N MET A 595 -0.73 -50.66 10.58
CA MET A 595 -0.32 -50.08 9.29
C MET A 595 -1.50 -50.00 8.31
N GLU A 596 -1.89 -48.78 7.96
CA GLU A 596 -2.85 -48.51 6.87
C GLU A 596 -2.15 -48.25 5.52
N LYS A 597 -2.83 -48.60 4.43
CA LYS A 597 -2.35 -48.41 3.06
C LYS A 597 -2.09 -46.92 2.77
N GLY A 598 -0.82 -46.55 2.63
CA GLY A 598 -0.39 -45.18 2.36
C GLY A 598 0.14 -44.42 3.59
N TYR A 599 0.10 -45.01 4.79
CA TYR A 599 0.69 -44.42 5.99
C TYR A 599 2.23 -44.54 5.97
N LYS A 600 2.93 -43.41 6.13
CA LYS A 600 4.40 -43.32 5.95
C LYS A 600 5.20 -42.99 7.22
N ARG A 601 4.54 -42.92 8.38
CA ARG A 601 5.16 -42.53 9.67
C ARG A 601 5.29 -43.74 10.59
N LEU A 602 5.53 -43.52 11.89
CA LEU A 602 5.95 -44.56 12.82
C LEU A 602 4.83 -45.60 13.04
N THR A 603 5.15 -46.87 12.87
CA THR A 603 4.35 -48.02 13.34
C THR A 603 5.30 -49.05 13.96
N PRO A 604 4.83 -50.11 14.64
CA PRO A 604 5.71 -51.16 15.16
C PRO A 604 6.68 -51.70 14.10
N ASP A 605 6.17 -51.99 12.90
CA ASP A 605 6.92 -52.54 11.77
C ASP A 605 7.53 -51.48 10.81
N GLN A 606 7.47 -50.18 11.14
CA GLN A 606 7.88 -49.11 10.23
C GLN A 606 8.64 -47.96 10.92
N PRO A 607 9.95 -47.81 10.67
CA PRO A 607 10.73 -46.72 11.23
C PRO A 607 10.41 -45.36 10.60
N VAL A 608 10.73 -44.28 11.31
CA VAL A 608 10.57 -42.89 10.83
C VAL A 608 11.83 -42.08 11.07
N GLY A 609 12.11 -41.13 10.16
CA GLY A 609 13.23 -40.19 10.33
C GLY A 609 12.84 -39.02 11.23
N LEU A 610 13.78 -38.56 12.06
CA LEU A 610 13.65 -37.32 12.82
C LEU A 610 14.29 -36.16 12.05
N ARG A 611 13.54 -35.09 11.79
CA ARG A 611 14.03 -33.91 11.06
C ARG A 611 15.25 -33.30 11.75
N HIS A 612 16.26 -32.91 10.97
CA HIS A 612 17.52 -32.27 11.39
C HIS A 612 18.43 -33.07 12.33
N ALA A 613 17.89 -34.04 13.10
CA ALA A 613 18.63 -34.78 14.12
C ALA A 613 19.66 -35.79 13.59
N GLY A 614 19.57 -36.19 12.31
CA GLY A 614 20.45 -37.22 11.72
C GLY A 614 20.17 -38.64 12.22
N TYR A 615 18.95 -38.91 12.70
CA TYR A 615 18.56 -40.20 13.26
C TYR A 615 17.24 -40.72 12.66
N ILE A 616 17.17 -42.05 12.58
CA ILE A 616 15.97 -42.84 12.26
C ILE A 616 15.58 -43.59 13.54
N ILE A 617 14.30 -43.60 13.90
CA ILE A 617 13.79 -44.30 15.10
C ILE A 617 12.87 -45.47 14.74
N SER A 618 12.95 -46.53 15.55
CA SER A 618 12.16 -47.76 15.47
C SER A 618 11.51 -48.07 16.81
N VAL A 619 10.25 -48.52 16.83
CA VAL A 619 9.55 -48.86 18.07
C VAL A 619 10.11 -50.15 18.67
N GLN A 620 10.42 -50.13 19.97
CA GLN A 620 10.68 -51.34 20.76
C GLN A 620 9.45 -51.76 21.55
N ARG A 621 8.76 -50.81 22.18
CA ARG A 621 7.61 -51.07 23.05
C ARG A 621 6.65 -49.88 23.08
N VAL A 622 5.36 -50.20 23.02
CA VAL A 622 4.24 -49.26 23.16
C VAL A 622 3.78 -49.31 24.62
N ILE A 623 3.74 -48.16 25.29
CA ILE A 623 3.22 -48.03 26.66
C ILE A 623 1.84 -47.40 26.61
N LYS A 624 0.90 -47.99 27.37
CA LYS A 624 -0.50 -47.58 27.42
C LYS A 624 -0.93 -47.19 28.82
N ASP A 625 -1.89 -46.28 28.91
CA ASP A 625 -2.57 -45.92 30.15
C ASP A 625 -3.58 -46.99 30.60
N GLY A 626 -4.19 -46.79 31.77
CA GLY A 626 -5.23 -47.70 32.30
C GLY A 626 -6.53 -47.75 31.49
N CYS A 627 -6.69 -46.88 30.49
CA CYS A 627 -7.82 -46.85 29.56
C CYS A 627 -7.45 -47.46 28.19
N GLY A 628 -6.20 -47.91 27.99
CA GLY A 628 -5.71 -48.49 26.74
C GLY A 628 -5.20 -47.48 25.70
N ASN A 629 -5.15 -46.18 26.02
CA ASN A 629 -4.57 -45.18 25.12
C ASN A 629 -3.05 -45.26 25.15
N VAL A 630 -2.41 -45.08 23.99
CA VAL A 630 -0.94 -44.97 23.90
C VAL A 630 -0.48 -43.65 24.53
N CYS A 631 0.39 -43.75 25.54
CA CYS A 631 0.88 -42.59 26.31
C CYS A 631 2.39 -42.36 26.18
N GLU A 632 3.18 -43.41 25.92
CA GLU A 632 4.62 -43.31 25.67
C GLU A 632 5.11 -44.41 24.71
N LEU A 633 6.15 -44.12 23.93
CA LEU A 633 6.87 -45.09 23.11
C LEU A 633 8.32 -45.23 23.58
N GLU A 634 8.77 -46.46 23.80
CA GLU A 634 10.20 -46.78 23.91
C GLU A 634 10.74 -47.14 22.51
N VAL A 635 11.81 -46.47 22.09
CA VAL A 635 12.37 -46.58 20.73
C VAL A 635 13.89 -46.75 20.75
N THR A 636 14.44 -47.39 19.73
CA THR A 636 15.87 -47.25 19.38
C THR A 636 16.06 -46.21 18.29
N CYS A 637 17.22 -45.54 18.29
CA CYS A 637 17.71 -44.72 17.18
C CYS A 637 18.91 -45.37 16.47
N ALA A 638 19.04 -45.12 15.17
CA ALA A 638 20.24 -45.40 14.37
C ALA A 638 20.58 -44.18 13.50
N SER A 639 21.85 -44.02 13.09
CA SER A 639 22.26 -42.90 12.22
C SER A 639 21.59 -43.00 10.85
N SER A 640 21.14 -41.86 10.32
CA SER A 640 20.55 -41.75 8.97
C SER A 640 21.46 -42.27 7.85
N ASP A 641 22.76 -42.31 8.10
CA ASP A 641 23.78 -42.66 7.12
C ASP A 641 24.15 -44.16 7.18
N SER A 642 23.61 -44.87 8.17
CA SER A 642 23.90 -46.29 8.48
C SER A 642 22.73 -47.25 8.22
N VAL A 643 21.55 -46.72 7.85
CA VAL A 643 20.30 -47.47 7.69
C VAL A 643 19.56 -46.99 6.45
N GLU A 644 18.74 -47.85 5.84
CA GLU A 644 17.92 -47.49 4.68
C GLU A 644 16.99 -46.29 4.97
N LYS A 645 16.83 -45.43 3.97
CA LYS A 645 16.11 -44.15 4.09
C LYS A 645 14.62 -44.36 4.42
N PRO A 646 14.07 -43.75 5.49
CA PRO A 646 12.71 -44.00 5.93
C PRO A 646 11.68 -43.35 5.00
N LYS A 647 10.44 -43.87 5.02
CA LYS A 647 9.34 -43.41 4.15
C LYS A 647 8.87 -41.98 4.44
N ALA A 648 9.21 -41.40 5.59
CA ALA A 648 8.98 -40.00 5.94
C ALA A 648 9.98 -39.50 7.00
N PHE A 649 10.06 -38.17 7.12
CA PHE A 649 10.74 -37.45 8.21
C PHE A 649 9.76 -36.52 8.94
N ILE A 650 9.61 -36.70 10.25
CA ILE A 650 8.68 -35.96 11.12
C ILE A 650 9.41 -34.92 11.98
N GLN A 651 8.71 -33.86 12.38
CA GLN A 651 9.21 -32.94 13.41
C GLN A 651 9.04 -33.56 14.80
N TRP A 652 9.82 -33.07 15.74
CA TRP A 652 9.88 -33.51 17.13
C TRP A 652 10.32 -32.31 17.98
N VAL A 653 10.09 -32.37 19.29
CA VAL A 653 10.65 -31.39 20.23
C VAL A 653 11.28 -32.10 21.43
N SER A 654 12.36 -31.55 21.98
CA SER A 654 13.03 -32.03 23.20
C SER A 654 13.28 -30.82 24.10
N ASP A 655 13.20 -31.00 25.42
CA ASP A 655 13.21 -29.91 26.41
C ASP A 655 12.33 -28.70 26.00
N PRO A 656 11.05 -28.92 25.61
CA PRO A 656 10.22 -27.90 24.96
C PRO A 656 9.66 -26.84 25.93
N LEU A 657 9.14 -25.76 25.35
CA LEU A 657 8.23 -24.84 26.04
C LEU A 657 6.78 -25.30 25.79
N GLN A 658 5.91 -25.16 26.80
CA GLN A 658 4.47 -25.34 26.64
C GLN A 658 3.82 -24.03 26.16
N CYS A 659 2.83 -24.12 25.28
CA CYS A 659 2.08 -22.97 24.77
C CYS A 659 0.61 -23.30 24.51
N GLU A 660 -0.23 -22.26 24.45
CA GLU A 660 -1.60 -22.37 23.93
C GLU A 660 -1.60 -22.19 22.41
N VAL A 661 -2.23 -23.11 21.68
CA VAL A 661 -2.39 -23.01 20.22
C VAL A 661 -3.88 -22.96 19.85
N ARG A 662 -4.26 -21.97 19.04
CA ARG A 662 -5.63 -21.72 18.60
C ARG A 662 -5.78 -22.06 17.12
N LEU A 663 -6.60 -23.07 16.82
CA LEU A 663 -6.88 -23.54 15.48
C LEU A 663 -8.23 -22.99 15.01
N TYR A 664 -8.21 -22.10 14.02
CA TYR A 664 -9.42 -21.47 13.47
C TYR A 664 -9.87 -22.13 12.16
N GLU A 665 -11.15 -22.41 12.03
CA GLU A 665 -11.84 -22.87 10.81
C GLU A 665 -12.83 -21.77 10.33
N ARG A 666 -13.59 -22.02 9.25
CA ARG A 666 -14.62 -21.07 8.77
C ARG A 666 -15.65 -20.78 9.88
N LEU A 667 -16.02 -19.51 10.08
CA LEU A 667 -17.01 -19.10 11.09
C LEU A 667 -18.43 -19.49 10.71
N PHE A 668 -18.75 -19.38 9.42
CA PHE A 668 -20.03 -19.66 8.82
C PHE A 668 -19.98 -20.97 8.03
N LEU A 669 -21.06 -21.74 8.05
CA LEU A 669 -21.17 -23.00 7.32
C LEU A 669 -21.52 -22.74 5.84
N HIS A 670 -22.43 -21.80 5.57
CA HIS A 670 -22.89 -21.46 4.23
C HIS A 670 -22.05 -20.36 3.56
N LYS A 671 -22.10 -20.34 2.22
CA LYS A 671 -21.28 -19.46 1.38
C LYS A 671 -21.74 -18.01 1.49
N ASN A 672 -23.04 -17.80 1.57
CA ASN A 672 -23.70 -16.51 1.70
C ASN A 672 -24.52 -16.46 3.01
N PRO A 673 -23.89 -16.32 4.19
CA PRO A 673 -24.59 -16.37 5.48
C PRO A 673 -25.62 -15.24 5.68
N GLU A 674 -25.61 -14.22 4.83
CA GLU A 674 -26.59 -13.11 4.83
C GLU A 674 -27.80 -13.36 3.91
N ASP A 675 -27.83 -14.43 3.11
CA ASP A 675 -28.89 -14.76 2.17
C ASP A 675 -30.03 -15.56 2.84
N PRO A 676 -31.29 -15.07 2.85
CA PRO A 676 -32.43 -15.81 3.41
C PRO A 676 -32.77 -17.13 2.68
N ALA A 677 -32.27 -17.36 1.46
CA ALA A 677 -32.45 -18.63 0.75
C ALA A 677 -31.47 -19.72 1.21
N GLU A 678 -30.25 -19.37 1.61
CA GLU A 678 -29.31 -20.29 2.27
C GLU A 678 -29.60 -20.40 3.78
N VAL A 679 -29.89 -19.28 4.45
CA VAL A 679 -30.05 -19.19 5.91
C VAL A 679 -31.39 -18.52 6.29
N PRO A 680 -32.54 -19.21 6.18
CA PRO A 680 -33.86 -18.61 6.39
C PRO A 680 -34.14 -18.13 7.83
N ALA A 681 -33.44 -18.67 8.83
CA ALA A 681 -33.50 -18.20 10.21
C ALA A 681 -32.51 -17.04 10.51
N GLY A 682 -31.74 -16.60 9.50
CA GLY A 682 -30.77 -15.51 9.57
C GLY A 682 -29.40 -15.91 10.11
N PHE A 683 -28.36 -15.17 9.68
CA PHE A 683 -26.93 -15.48 9.84
C PHE A 683 -26.43 -16.02 11.20
N LEU A 684 -27.12 -15.77 12.31
CA LEU A 684 -26.74 -16.31 13.62
C LEU A 684 -27.01 -17.81 13.79
N THR A 685 -27.85 -18.42 12.95
CA THR A 685 -28.05 -19.89 12.94
C THR A 685 -27.04 -20.63 12.07
N ASP A 686 -26.17 -19.92 11.35
CA ASP A 686 -25.19 -20.49 10.41
C ASP A 686 -23.78 -20.65 11.00
N ILE A 687 -23.65 -20.52 12.33
CA ILE A 687 -22.36 -20.59 13.00
C ILE A 687 -21.84 -22.02 13.04
N ASN A 688 -20.61 -22.20 12.56
CA ASN A 688 -19.86 -23.43 12.71
C ASN A 688 -19.40 -23.60 14.19
N PRO A 689 -19.90 -24.61 14.93
CA PRO A 689 -19.49 -24.84 16.32
C PRO A 689 -18.02 -25.28 16.43
N TYR A 690 -17.44 -25.82 15.36
CA TYR A 690 -16.03 -26.21 15.26
C TYR A 690 -15.14 -25.10 14.69
N SER A 691 -15.58 -23.84 14.73
CA SER A 691 -14.83 -22.70 14.18
C SER A 691 -13.56 -22.33 14.96
N LEU A 692 -13.44 -22.77 16.22
CA LEU A 692 -12.25 -22.62 17.06
C LEU A 692 -12.00 -23.88 17.91
N THR A 693 -10.81 -24.46 17.79
CA THR A 693 -10.26 -25.45 18.73
C THR A 693 -9.07 -24.83 19.47
N VAL A 694 -9.04 -24.93 20.80
CA VAL A 694 -7.92 -24.48 21.65
C VAL A 694 -7.16 -25.70 22.16
N ILE A 695 -5.83 -25.64 22.11
CA ILE A 695 -4.91 -26.70 22.55
C ILE A 695 -3.95 -26.07 23.58
N GLU A 696 -4.17 -26.33 24.86
CA GLU A 696 -3.38 -25.72 25.96
C GLU A 696 -2.09 -26.48 26.29
N SER A 697 -1.93 -27.69 25.77
CA SER A 697 -0.81 -28.61 26.01
C SER A 697 0.15 -28.73 24.82
N ALA A 698 0.13 -27.77 23.89
CA ALA A 698 1.03 -27.81 22.74
C ALA A 698 2.47 -27.54 23.17
N LEU A 699 3.43 -28.22 22.52
CA LEU A 699 4.85 -28.15 22.84
C LEU A 699 5.62 -27.57 21.63
N VAL A 700 6.43 -26.55 21.88
CA VAL A 700 7.28 -25.87 20.88
C VAL A 700 8.74 -25.93 21.29
N ASP A 701 9.66 -25.86 20.33
CA ASP A 701 11.08 -25.73 20.63
C ASP A 701 11.42 -24.40 21.34
N ARG A 702 12.60 -24.31 21.96
CA ARG A 702 12.99 -23.16 22.78
C ARG A 702 13.32 -21.87 22.00
N SER A 703 13.44 -21.92 20.66
CA SER A 703 13.79 -20.73 19.86
C SER A 703 12.70 -19.65 19.89
N VAL A 704 11.42 -20.07 19.93
CA VAL A 704 10.27 -19.15 20.00
C VAL A 704 10.05 -18.55 21.40
N GLY A 705 10.85 -18.94 22.40
CA GLY A 705 10.76 -18.44 23.78
C GLY A 705 11.07 -16.96 23.97
N LYS A 706 11.53 -16.26 22.92
CA LYS A 706 11.82 -14.81 22.94
C LYS A 706 11.00 -14.02 21.90
N SER A 707 9.98 -14.65 21.31
CA SER A 707 9.15 -14.05 20.27
C SER A 707 8.26 -12.94 20.81
N LYS A 708 8.00 -11.95 19.96
CA LYS A 708 7.14 -10.79 20.22
C LYS A 708 5.75 -11.02 19.63
N VAL A 709 4.77 -10.30 20.15
CA VAL A 709 3.40 -10.29 19.59
C VAL A 709 3.43 -9.94 18.10
N PHE A 710 2.67 -10.68 17.30
CA PHE A 710 2.65 -10.69 15.83
C PHE A 710 3.88 -11.29 15.11
N ASP A 711 4.91 -11.81 15.80
CA ASP A 711 5.94 -12.65 15.16
C ASP A 711 5.29 -13.87 14.48
N LYS A 712 5.97 -14.46 13.49
CA LYS A 712 5.38 -15.44 12.57
C LYS A 712 6.31 -16.62 12.35
N PHE A 713 5.76 -17.83 12.41
CA PHE A 713 6.51 -19.07 12.29
C PHE A 713 5.85 -20.02 11.31
N GLN A 714 6.65 -20.77 10.56
CA GLN A 714 6.19 -22.02 9.97
C GLN A 714 6.47 -23.15 10.97
N PHE A 715 5.43 -23.63 11.66
CA PHE A 715 5.53 -24.85 12.45
C PHE A 715 5.64 -26.04 11.49
N GLU A 716 6.78 -26.73 11.55
CA GLU A 716 7.17 -27.76 10.59
C GLU A 716 6.10 -28.85 10.43
N ARG A 717 5.72 -29.13 9.18
CA ARG A 717 4.60 -30.02 8.76
C ARG A 717 3.19 -29.63 9.21
N VAL A 718 3.02 -28.74 10.19
CA VAL A 718 1.70 -28.34 10.73
C VAL A 718 1.07 -27.19 9.94
N GLY A 719 1.73 -26.04 9.85
CA GLY A 719 1.09 -24.81 9.34
C GLY A 719 1.91 -23.55 9.57
N TYR A 720 1.33 -22.41 9.22
CA TYR A 720 1.84 -21.09 9.59
C TYR A 720 1.07 -20.55 10.79
N PHE A 721 1.81 -20.01 11.76
CA PHE A 721 1.30 -19.53 13.03
C PHE A 721 1.84 -18.12 13.33
N SER A 722 1.15 -17.38 14.21
CA SER A 722 1.59 -16.07 14.68
C SER A 722 1.31 -15.89 16.16
N VAL A 723 2.21 -15.19 16.87
CA VAL A 723 2.09 -14.91 18.30
C VAL A 723 0.89 -13.97 18.54
N ASP A 724 -0.09 -14.43 19.32
CA ASP A 724 -1.31 -13.70 19.65
C ASP A 724 -1.05 -12.62 20.73
N PRO A 725 -1.76 -11.48 20.73
CA PRO A 725 -1.66 -10.46 21.78
C PRO A 725 -1.89 -10.92 23.22
N ASP A 726 -2.56 -12.05 23.45
CA ASP A 726 -2.72 -12.65 24.78
C ASP A 726 -1.41 -13.28 25.32
N SER A 727 -0.32 -13.27 24.53
CA SER A 727 0.98 -13.82 24.93
C SER A 727 1.71 -12.93 25.95
N THR A 728 2.30 -13.57 26.95
CA THR A 728 3.08 -12.95 28.04
C THR A 728 4.45 -13.62 28.15
N SER A 729 5.29 -13.13 29.07
CA SER A 729 6.57 -13.77 29.41
C SER A 729 6.44 -15.17 30.04
N GLU A 730 5.26 -15.52 30.56
CA GLU A 730 5.00 -16.79 31.25
C GLU A 730 4.12 -17.74 30.41
N LYS A 731 3.27 -17.20 29.54
CA LYS A 731 2.36 -17.96 28.67
C LYS A 731 2.47 -17.49 27.22
N LEU A 732 3.01 -18.34 26.35
CA LEU A 732 3.00 -18.15 24.90
C LEU A 732 1.65 -18.59 24.31
N VAL A 733 1.11 -17.82 23.38
CA VAL A 733 -0.16 -18.10 22.69
C VAL A 733 0.03 -17.92 21.17
N PHE A 734 -0.31 -18.95 20.38
CA PHE A 734 -0.16 -18.94 18.92
C PHE A 734 -1.49 -19.13 18.20
N ASN A 735 -1.80 -18.23 17.27
CA ASN A 735 -2.90 -18.38 16.32
C ASN A 735 -2.45 -19.16 15.09
N ARG A 736 -3.24 -20.14 14.62
CA ARG A 736 -3.05 -20.73 13.28
C ARG A 736 -3.47 -19.70 12.22
N THR A 737 -2.48 -19.16 11.53
CA THR A 737 -2.66 -18.22 10.42
C THR A 737 -3.31 -18.92 9.23
N VAL A 738 -2.66 -19.97 8.71
CA VAL A 738 -3.09 -20.73 7.53
C VAL A 738 -2.38 -22.09 7.51
N THR A 739 -2.99 -23.10 6.90
CA THR A 739 -2.37 -24.42 6.64
C THR A 739 -1.24 -24.33 5.60
N LEU A 740 -0.37 -25.35 5.53
CA LEU A 740 0.71 -25.40 4.52
C LEU A 740 0.18 -25.59 3.09
N LYS A 741 -1.01 -26.18 2.94
CA LYS A 741 -1.72 -26.44 1.68
C LYS A 741 -3.22 -26.25 1.89
N GLU A 742 -3.94 -26.01 0.80
CA GLU A 742 -5.40 -26.16 0.78
C GLU A 742 -5.77 -27.63 1.03
N ASP A 743 -6.87 -27.83 1.76
CA ASP A 743 -7.46 -29.14 2.03
C ASP A 743 -8.59 -29.39 1.01
N PRO A 744 -8.43 -30.32 0.06
CA PRO A 744 -9.46 -30.58 -0.96
C PRO A 744 -10.79 -31.08 -0.39
N GLY A 745 -10.81 -31.58 0.85
CA GLY A 745 -12.03 -31.98 1.55
C GLY A 745 -12.76 -30.84 2.26
N LYS A 746 -12.24 -29.60 2.20
CA LYS A 746 -12.80 -28.40 2.86
C LYS A 746 -12.96 -27.20 1.91
N ILE A 747 -13.21 -27.47 0.62
CA ILE A 747 -13.51 -26.45 -0.40
C ILE A 747 -14.99 -26.08 -0.30
#